data_AF-A0A6N4WSJ0-F1
#
_entry.id   AF-A0A6N4WSJ0-F1
#
_cell.length_a   1.000
_cell.length_b   1.000
_cell.length_c   1.000
_cell.angle_alpha   90.00
_cell.angle_beta   90.00
_cell.angle_gamma   90.00
#
_symmetry.space_group_name_H-M   'P 1'
#
loop_
_entity.id
_entity.type
_entity.pdbx_description
1 polymer ?
#
loop_
_entity_poly.entity_id
_entity_poly.type
_entity_poly.pdbx_seq_one_letter_code
_entity_poly.pdbx_strand_id
1 'polypeptide(L)'
;MFSVKIEATYPIFLNQTSMKQLFSFKNSALKLLCVLAIPSISQAADIYVSTQGTDSNSGTKSAPVASLAAAQNLVRTVAGKEAVTVHVEDGIYYLPETLVFTPEDSGATQAPIIYKAENEGKAVLSGGSQLDLTWQPYQGGIFQAQTPAGLVIDQVFIDGRNQRMARYPNYDPAKKAEPYQGFAADAFSKERAANWADPAGGYIHAMHVKRWGGYHYQITGKNAKGEVTYEGGWQNNRKMGMHKDYRMVENIFEELDAEGEWYHNAKTNTLYYKPTAGVDLKSAKVEVVRLRHLVEFEGSEANPVKYITLQGFVVRHAARTFMDVKEPLLRSDWAIYRGGAFLLTGTEDIQILDTEFDQVGGNAIFVNNYNRDVLVKGCHIHDAGASGVCFVGDPDAVRDPLFEYNEKNDLSKIDRTVGPKTNNYPADSAVEDCLIHGIGRVERQPAGVQISMAMDITVRDCSIYDTARSGINISEGTWGGHLIERCDVFDTVLETHDHGSFNSWGRDRFWRSDQQTSQAAIDKDPTLPFLDAMKTTTIRDSRWRCDHGWDIDLDDGSTNYDIYNNLMLNNGLKLREGFRRHAWNNITVNNGLHPHVWYHGSKDQVYSNIFMSAHKPARMSSPYVDGTRVDENLYSVNKAAVMRNSSKLQWDKNSIYGDPMFIDPANADFRVKDGSPALEVGFKNFPMDQFGVKKPSLKAIARTPIIPQLKTSGSRSGKPGQITKSVPQQVTWLGATLKNLEGVEFSAYGVSEEEGGAALTDIPATSAAAKAGLTEGDLIQGVNGKAVKNTDQLFQVLSAIQSESLKLKVVRDQKVIELTVVRRSIVEVETSSSPEGFTKLPVPATSVQTVTANKKTGNNSVAVLTDGKLATGYGPVFANATRNGAYKMDLGAVKPVTEITSWSYNMGNTRGAQKVIIYGSNSATDPGWDLKKFTPLGSIDTGAAKAKFIAASLQSLDGKTLGDFRWIVWAVSPVSPAGGGENTAFQELAVVTK
;
A
#
# COMPACT_ATOMS: atom_id res chain seq x y z
N MET A 1 -68.62 -5.87 -17.22
CA MET A 1 -68.46 -4.79 -16.21
C MET A 1 -66.99 -4.46 -16.10
N PHE A 2 -66.67 -3.17 -16.28
CA PHE A 2 -65.44 -2.39 -15.97
C PHE A 2 -64.32 -3.06 -15.17
N SER A 3 -63.03 -2.75 -15.29
CA SER A 3 -62.21 -1.93 -16.20
C SER A 3 -60.76 -2.25 -15.81
N VAL A 4 -59.91 -2.68 -16.75
CA VAL A 4 -58.47 -2.97 -16.55
C VAL A 4 -57.67 -2.02 -17.45
N LYS A 5 -56.70 -1.32 -16.86
CA LYS A 5 -55.74 -0.38 -17.50
C LYS A 5 -54.62 -0.14 -16.45
N ILE A 6 -53.31 -0.18 -16.70
CA ILE A 6 -52.47 -0.06 -17.90
C ILE A 6 -51.13 -0.81 -17.65
N GLU A 7 -50.66 -1.56 -18.65
CA GLU A 7 -49.24 -1.93 -18.89
C GLU A 7 -48.74 -1.15 -20.12
N ALA A 8 -47.41 -0.87 -20.18
CA ALA A 8 -46.52 -0.77 -21.36
C ALA A 8 -45.33 0.14 -20.98
N THR A 9 -44.07 -0.28 -20.89
CA THR A 9 -43.17 -0.93 -21.86
C THR A 9 -42.97 -0.11 -23.13
N TYR A 10 -41.80 0.53 -23.26
CA TYR A 10 -41.32 1.18 -24.49
C TYR A 10 -40.11 0.39 -25.04
N PRO A 11 -40.14 0.01 -26.33
CA PRO A 11 -38.94 -0.36 -27.07
C PRO A 11 -38.58 0.63 -28.19
N ILE A 12 -37.33 0.47 -28.61
CA ILE A 12 -36.52 1.09 -29.66
C ILE A 12 -37.21 1.12 -31.05
N PHE A 13 -36.94 2.17 -31.85
CA PHE A 13 -36.89 2.06 -33.32
C PHE A 13 -35.82 2.97 -33.95
N LEU A 14 -34.99 2.35 -34.79
CA LEU A 14 -34.24 2.94 -35.91
C LEU A 14 -35.21 3.28 -37.06
N ASN A 15 -34.99 4.36 -37.81
CA ASN A 15 -34.88 4.23 -39.28
C ASN A 15 -34.32 5.45 -40.04
N GLN A 16 -33.77 5.12 -41.20
CA GLN A 16 -33.06 5.88 -42.21
C GLN A 16 -33.97 6.41 -43.35
N THR A 17 -33.59 7.55 -43.94
CA THR A 17 -33.76 8.01 -45.36
C THR A 17 -35.13 8.38 -45.99
N SER A 18 -35.17 9.65 -46.45
CA SER A 18 -35.32 10.11 -47.85
C SER A 18 -36.65 10.66 -48.41
N MET A 19 -36.45 11.79 -49.11
CA MET A 19 -37.13 12.33 -50.31
C MET A 19 -38.51 13.02 -50.26
N LYS A 20 -38.41 14.33 -50.54
CA LYS A 20 -39.06 15.10 -51.64
C LYS A 20 -40.51 15.61 -51.51
N GLN A 21 -40.56 16.95 -51.63
CA GLN A 21 -41.42 17.75 -52.52
C GLN A 21 -42.77 18.33 -52.03
N LEU A 22 -42.76 19.67 -51.94
CA LEU A 22 -43.58 20.66 -52.69
C LEU A 22 -44.89 21.26 -52.10
N PHE A 23 -45.01 22.55 -52.46
CA PHE A 23 -46.11 23.54 -52.38
C PHE A 23 -46.17 24.41 -51.10
N SER A 24 -45.65 25.65 -51.11
CA SER A 24 -46.14 26.89 -51.76
C SER A 24 -47.35 27.51 -51.06
N PHE A 25 -47.21 28.72 -50.50
CA PHE A 25 -47.86 29.93 -51.04
C PHE A 25 -47.50 31.23 -50.27
N LYS A 26 -47.00 32.20 -51.06
CA LYS A 26 -47.26 33.67 -51.08
C LYS A 26 -46.76 34.63 -49.97
N ASN A 27 -45.77 35.41 -50.41
CA ASN A 27 -45.74 36.88 -50.55
C ASN A 27 -46.03 37.78 -49.34
N SER A 28 -45.01 38.53 -48.93
CA SER A 28 -44.98 40.00 -49.08
C SER A 28 -43.54 40.52 -49.02
N ALA A 29 -43.25 41.47 -49.92
CA ALA A 29 -41.92 41.93 -50.28
C ALA A 29 -41.36 42.99 -49.33
N LEU A 30 -40.05 42.92 -49.03
CA LEU A 30 -39.21 44.10 -48.85
C LEU A 30 -37.76 43.80 -49.24
N LYS A 31 -37.20 44.68 -50.06
CA LYS A 31 -35.89 44.60 -50.72
C LYS A 31 -34.77 44.32 -49.72
N LEU A 32 -34.10 43.17 -49.85
CA LEU A 32 -32.81 42.91 -49.22
C LEU A 32 -31.72 42.93 -50.29
N LEU A 33 -30.77 43.84 -50.10
CA LEU A 33 -29.50 43.90 -50.79
C LEU A 33 -28.85 42.49 -50.72
N CYS A 34 -28.73 41.79 -51.85
CA CYS A 34 -27.97 40.54 -51.93
C CYS A 34 -26.49 40.87 -51.81
N VAL A 35 -25.99 41.00 -50.59
CA VAL A 35 -24.59 40.68 -50.29
C VAL A 35 -24.53 39.16 -50.32
N LEU A 36 -23.89 38.62 -51.36
CA LEU A 36 -23.41 37.25 -51.38
C LEU A 36 -22.46 37.08 -50.19
N ALA A 37 -22.99 36.70 -49.03
CA ALA A 37 -22.21 36.09 -47.96
C ALA A 37 -21.78 34.71 -48.48
N ILE A 38 -20.70 34.71 -49.25
CA ILE A 38 -19.89 33.51 -49.44
C ILE A 38 -19.52 33.09 -48.00
N PRO A 39 -19.89 31.89 -47.54
CA PRO A 39 -19.34 31.40 -46.29
C PRO A 39 -17.83 31.35 -46.50
N SER A 40 -17.11 32.25 -45.84
CA SER A 40 -15.66 32.18 -45.76
C SER A 40 -15.33 30.79 -45.25
N ILE A 41 -14.82 29.95 -46.13
CA ILE A 41 -14.15 28.72 -45.73
C ILE A 41 -13.01 29.22 -44.86
N SER A 42 -13.17 29.12 -43.54
CA SER A 42 -12.12 29.47 -42.58
C SER A 42 -10.91 28.61 -42.95
N GLN A 43 -9.90 29.24 -43.53
CA GLN A 43 -8.68 28.56 -43.96
C GLN A 43 -7.92 28.23 -42.68
N ALA A 44 -7.45 27.00 -42.51
CA ALA A 44 -6.57 26.69 -41.39
C ALA A 44 -5.25 27.45 -41.59
N ALA A 45 -4.74 28.09 -40.54
CA ALA A 45 -3.43 28.72 -40.55
C ALA A 45 -2.35 27.69 -40.18
N ASP A 46 -1.25 27.67 -40.94
CA ASP A 46 -0.08 26.85 -40.63
C ASP A 46 1.09 27.75 -40.21
N ILE A 47 1.65 27.48 -39.03
CA ILE A 47 2.84 28.15 -38.49
C ILE A 47 3.95 27.11 -38.37
N TYR A 48 5.19 27.47 -38.74
CA TYR A 48 6.33 26.56 -38.77
C TYR A 48 7.42 27.02 -37.80
N VAL A 49 7.94 26.09 -37.01
CA VAL A 49 9.00 26.32 -36.02
C VAL A 49 10.19 25.42 -36.34
N SER A 50 11.38 26.00 -36.50
CA SER A 50 12.60 25.28 -36.86
C SER A 50 13.78 25.75 -36.03
N THR A 51 14.65 24.84 -35.60
CA THR A 51 15.94 25.21 -34.96
C THR A 51 16.86 26.02 -35.88
N GLN A 52 16.58 26.05 -37.19
CA GLN A 52 17.28 26.86 -38.19
C GLN A 52 16.53 28.16 -38.57
N GLY A 53 15.39 28.43 -37.92
CA GLY A 53 14.58 29.63 -38.13
C GLY A 53 15.11 30.89 -37.43
N THR A 54 14.33 31.96 -37.47
CA THR A 54 14.53 33.18 -36.65
C THR A 54 13.18 33.74 -36.22
N ASP A 55 13.07 34.23 -34.98
CA ASP A 55 11.80 34.73 -34.41
C ASP A 55 11.29 36.02 -35.05
N SER A 56 12.09 36.65 -35.92
CA SER A 56 11.65 37.76 -36.78
C SER A 56 10.88 37.31 -38.03
N ASN A 57 10.85 36.01 -38.32
CA ASN A 57 10.19 35.47 -39.50
C ASN A 57 8.66 35.45 -39.36
N SER A 58 7.96 35.33 -40.49
CA SER A 58 6.50 35.28 -40.55
C SER A 58 5.87 33.95 -40.12
N GLY A 59 6.68 32.92 -39.83
CA GLY A 59 6.21 31.59 -39.44
C GLY A 59 5.70 30.74 -40.61
N THR A 60 5.98 31.11 -41.86
CA THR A 60 5.64 30.29 -43.04
C THR A 60 6.65 29.15 -43.21
N LYS A 61 6.32 28.11 -43.98
CA LYS A 61 7.24 26.99 -44.24
C LYS A 61 8.62 27.42 -44.80
N SER A 62 8.65 28.46 -45.63
CA SER A 62 9.89 29.00 -46.20
C SER A 62 10.61 29.99 -45.27
N ALA A 63 9.94 30.47 -44.22
CA ALA A 63 10.47 31.40 -43.23
C ALA A 63 9.91 31.02 -41.85
N PRO A 64 10.38 29.90 -41.25
CA PRO A 64 9.89 29.45 -39.95
C PRO A 64 10.43 30.33 -38.82
N VAL A 65 9.69 30.44 -37.72
CA VAL A 65 10.20 31.04 -36.47
C VAL A 65 11.15 30.07 -35.77
N ALA A 66 11.99 30.55 -34.86
CA ALA A 66 12.96 29.71 -34.14
C ALA A 66 12.38 29.07 -32.87
N SER A 67 11.44 29.75 -32.21
CA SER A 67 10.94 29.36 -30.89
C SER A 67 9.42 29.12 -30.86
N LEU A 68 9.00 28.28 -29.92
CA LEU A 68 7.58 28.07 -29.63
C LEU A 68 6.91 29.34 -29.09
N ALA A 69 7.64 30.20 -28.37
CA ALA A 69 7.12 31.47 -27.88
C ALA A 69 6.80 32.44 -29.03
N ALA A 70 7.66 32.52 -30.06
CA ALA A 70 7.36 33.30 -31.26
C ALA A 70 6.16 32.73 -32.03
N ALA A 71 6.05 31.39 -32.12
CA ALA A 71 4.90 30.75 -32.72
C ALA A 71 3.60 31.06 -31.96
N GLN A 72 3.64 31.02 -30.62
CA GLN A 72 2.51 31.40 -29.77
C GLN A 72 2.05 32.84 -30.02
N ASN A 73 2.99 33.79 -30.14
CA ASN A 73 2.64 35.18 -30.47
C ASN A 73 1.94 35.31 -31.83
N LEU A 74 2.32 34.51 -32.83
CA LEU A 74 1.63 34.45 -34.12
C LEU A 74 0.23 33.84 -33.96
N VAL A 75 0.10 32.74 -33.20
CA VAL A 75 -1.18 32.10 -32.89
C VAL A 75 -2.16 33.09 -32.25
N ARG A 76 -1.74 33.89 -31.26
CA ARG A 76 -2.60 34.88 -30.56
C ARG A 76 -3.30 35.87 -31.50
N THR A 77 -2.74 36.14 -32.67
CA THR A 77 -3.35 37.07 -33.63
C THR A 77 -4.65 36.53 -34.24
N VAL A 78 -4.77 35.20 -34.31
CA VAL A 78 -5.84 34.46 -35.00
C VAL A 78 -6.59 33.46 -34.10
N ALA A 79 -6.12 33.23 -32.87
CA ALA A 79 -6.71 32.32 -31.90
C ALA A 79 -8.23 32.54 -31.74
N GLY A 80 -8.98 31.43 -31.76
CA GLY A 80 -10.44 31.42 -31.71
C GLY A 80 -11.18 31.88 -32.97
N LYS A 81 -10.48 32.41 -33.99
CA LYS A 81 -11.09 32.89 -35.26
C LYS A 81 -10.97 31.87 -36.39
N GLU A 82 -9.83 31.21 -36.50
CA GLU A 82 -9.55 30.14 -37.46
C GLU A 82 -8.72 29.03 -36.80
N ALA A 83 -8.80 27.81 -37.34
CA ALA A 83 -8.01 26.70 -36.82
C ALA A 83 -6.52 26.93 -37.10
N VAL A 84 -5.64 26.60 -36.16
CA VAL A 84 -4.19 26.78 -36.33
C VAL A 84 -3.44 25.49 -36.07
N THR A 85 -2.51 25.13 -36.96
CA THR A 85 -1.52 24.08 -36.72
C THR A 85 -0.13 24.68 -36.69
N VAL A 86 0.57 24.51 -35.57
CA VAL A 86 1.99 24.85 -35.40
C VAL A 86 2.80 23.58 -35.62
N HIS A 87 3.50 23.51 -36.75
CA HIS A 87 4.41 22.41 -37.11
C HIS A 87 5.79 22.69 -36.54
N VAL A 88 6.28 21.81 -35.68
CA VAL A 88 7.59 21.92 -35.05
C VAL A 88 8.52 20.87 -35.66
N GLU A 89 9.56 21.33 -36.36
CA GLU A 89 10.54 20.47 -37.03
C GLU A 89 11.37 19.65 -36.02
N ASP A 90 12.07 18.64 -36.52
CA ASP A 90 13.00 17.83 -35.74
C ASP A 90 14.11 18.70 -35.12
N GLY A 91 14.38 18.51 -33.82
CA GLY A 91 15.39 19.28 -33.13
C GLY A 91 15.19 19.36 -31.63
N ILE A 92 16.14 19.99 -30.95
CA ILE A 92 16.07 20.24 -29.51
C ILE A 92 15.85 21.73 -29.28
N TYR A 93 14.72 22.03 -28.65
CA TYR A 93 14.27 23.37 -28.32
C TYR A 93 14.53 23.60 -26.83
N TYR A 94 15.68 24.19 -26.53
CA TYR A 94 16.03 24.62 -25.18
C TYR A 94 15.19 25.84 -24.80
N LEU A 95 14.26 25.64 -23.87
CA LEU A 95 13.38 26.71 -23.42
C LEU A 95 14.19 27.68 -22.53
N PRO A 96 14.24 28.98 -22.87
CA PRO A 96 14.90 29.95 -22.02
C PRO A 96 14.18 30.10 -20.67
N GLU A 97 12.85 30.00 -20.71
CA GLU A 97 11.88 30.06 -19.61
C GLU A 97 10.67 29.16 -19.92
N THR A 98 9.78 28.96 -18.95
CA THR A 98 8.54 28.19 -19.12
C THR A 98 7.66 28.76 -20.25
N LEU A 99 7.11 27.91 -21.11
CA LEU A 99 6.10 28.31 -22.09
C LEU A 99 4.72 28.37 -21.43
N VAL A 100 4.15 29.58 -21.31
CA VAL A 100 2.88 29.81 -20.60
C VAL A 100 1.75 30.09 -21.59
N PHE A 101 0.72 29.24 -21.59
CA PHE A 101 -0.54 29.43 -22.30
C PHE A 101 -1.56 30.11 -21.39
N THR A 102 -2.14 31.21 -21.86
CA THR A 102 -3.18 31.97 -21.15
C THR A 102 -4.49 31.91 -21.94
N PRO A 103 -5.61 32.48 -21.45
CA PRO A 103 -6.88 32.46 -22.18
C PRO A 103 -6.80 33.13 -23.55
N GLU A 104 -5.83 34.03 -23.78
CA GLU A 104 -5.56 34.66 -25.09
C GLU A 104 -5.09 33.65 -26.16
N ASP A 105 -4.57 32.50 -25.73
CA ASP A 105 -4.10 31.43 -26.62
C ASP A 105 -5.21 30.44 -27.00
N SER A 106 -6.42 30.61 -26.45
CA SER A 106 -7.50 29.63 -26.58
C SER A 106 -8.01 29.50 -28.01
N GLY A 107 -8.20 28.26 -28.44
CA GLY A 107 -8.96 27.94 -29.64
C GLY A 107 -10.48 27.98 -29.39
N ALA A 108 -11.21 27.43 -30.35
CA ALA A 108 -12.63 27.11 -30.23
C ALA A 108 -12.90 25.72 -30.84
N THR A 109 -14.06 25.12 -30.57
CA THR A 109 -14.44 23.81 -31.13
C THR A 109 -14.31 23.72 -32.66
N GLN A 110 -14.58 24.82 -33.38
CA GLN A 110 -14.44 24.91 -34.84
C GLN A 110 -13.12 25.53 -35.31
N ALA A 111 -12.29 26.00 -34.37
CA ALA A 111 -11.03 26.69 -34.60
C ALA A 111 -9.99 26.25 -33.54
N PRO A 112 -9.65 24.96 -33.45
CA PRO A 112 -8.71 24.45 -32.45
C PRO A 112 -7.28 24.89 -32.75
N ILE A 113 -6.44 24.89 -31.72
CA ILE A 113 -5.00 25.16 -31.84
C ILE A 113 -4.22 23.88 -31.58
N ILE A 114 -3.37 23.48 -32.52
CA ILE A 114 -2.59 22.25 -32.43
C ILE A 114 -1.12 22.61 -32.55
N TYR A 115 -0.32 22.34 -31.51
CA TYR A 115 1.14 22.30 -31.59
C TYR A 115 1.56 20.86 -31.80
N LYS A 116 2.26 20.59 -32.90
CA LYS A 116 2.58 19.23 -33.32
C LYS A 116 4.03 19.12 -33.77
N ALA A 117 4.73 18.11 -33.25
CA ALA A 117 5.99 17.66 -33.83
C ALA A 117 5.75 17.11 -35.25
N GLU A 118 6.54 17.56 -36.24
CA GLU A 118 6.41 17.10 -37.63
C GLU A 118 6.59 15.57 -37.70
N ASN A 119 7.56 15.05 -36.93
CA ASN A 119 7.74 13.63 -36.67
C ASN A 119 7.62 13.34 -35.17
N GLU A 120 6.74 12.40 -34.80
CA GLU A 120 6.57 11.95 -33.41
C GLU A 120 7.92 11.53 -32.80
N GLY A 121 8.23 12.06 -31.61
CA GLY A 121 9.45 11.75 -30.87
C GLY A 121 10.72 12.44 -31.38
N LYS A 122 10.61 13.42 -32.30
CA LYS A 122 11.78 14.10 -32.88
C LYS A 122 11.94 15.58 -32.51
N ALA A 123 10.85 16.25 -32.12
CA ALA A 123 10.91 17.59 -31.53
C ALA A 123 10.99 17.49 -29.99
N VAL A 124 12.12 17.90 -29.43
CA VAL A 124 12.41 17.79 -28.01
C VAL A 124 12.23 19.15 -27.33
N LEU A 125 11.29 19.25 -26.40
CA LEU A 125 11.15 20.38 -25.48
C LEU A 125 12.05 20.13 -24.26
N SER A 126 13.02 21.02 -24.05
CA SER A 126 14.06 20.85 -23.04
C SER A 126 14.02 22.02 -22.05
N GLY A 127 13.79 21.73 -20.77
CA GLY A 127 13.94 22.70 -19.66
C GLY A 127 15.40 22.90 -19.23
N GLY A 128 16.34 22.36 -19.99
CA GLY A 128 17.76 22.39 -19.69
C GLY A 128 18.55 23.43 -20.50
N SER A 129 19.87 23.28 -20.47
CA SER A 129 20.81 23.95 -21.35
C SER A 129 22.00 23.04 -21.61
N GLN A 130 22.53 23.08 -22.83
CA GLN A 130 23.78 22.42 -23.16
C GLN A 130 24.97 23.25 -22.62
N LEU A 131 25.96 22.56 -22.07
CA LEU A 131 27.22 23.16 -21.66
C LEU A 131 28.32 22.79 -22.65
N ASP A 132 29.12 23.79 -23.04
CA ASP A 132 30.38 23.58 -23.76
C ASP A 132 31.51 23.51 -22.72
N LEU A 133 32.01 22.29 -22.47
CA LEU A 133 32.94 22.02 -21.38
C LEU A 133 34.25 21.47 -21.91
N THR A 134 35.36 22.02 -21.40
CA THR A 134 36.69 21.45 -21.62
C THR A 134 37.09 20.61 -20.41
N TRP A 135 36.98 19.29 -20.54
CA TRP A 135 37.31 18.35 -19.48
C TRP A 135 38.82 18.18 -19.32
N GLN A 136 39.27 18.13 -18.06
CA GLN A 136 40.64 17.80 -17.67
C GLN A 136 40.64 16.62 -16.69
N PRO A 137 41.62 15.70 -16.77
CA PRO A 137 41.77 14.67 -15.76
C PRO A 137 41.96 15.30 -14.36
N TYR A 138 41.31 14.71 -13.36
CA TYR A 138 41.53 15.02 -11.95
C TYR A 138 42.23 13.82 -11.27
N GLN A 139 41.55 13.06 -10.41
CA GLN A 139 42.10 11.88 -9.72
C GLN A 139 41.09 10.73 -9.70
N GLY A 140 41.55 9.48 -9.52
CA GLY A 140 40.65 8.33 -9.31
C GLY A 140 39.69 8.03 -10.47
N GLY A 141 40.04 8.45 -11.69
CA GLY A 141 39.18 8.35 -12.88
C GLY A 141 38.15 9.48 -13.01
N ILE A 142 38.15 10.45 -12.08
CA ILE A 142 37.29 11.64 -12.13
C ILE A 142 37.91 12.66 -13.09
N PHE A 143 37.06 13.34 -13.85
CA PHE A 143 37.38 14.49 -14.68
C PHE A 143 36.71 15.73 -14.11
N GLN A 144 37.28 16.90 -14.40
CA GLN A 144 36.72 18.18 -14.00
C GLN A 144 36.64 19.15 -15.18
N ALA A 145 35.65 20.04 -15.16
CA ALA A 145 35.50 21.14 -16.12
C ALA A 145 34.94 22.39 -15.42
N GLN A 146 35.30 23.57 -15.93
CA GLN A 146 34.73 24.82 -15.44
C GLN A 146 33.35 25.05 -16.04
N THR A 147 32.38 25.41 -15.20
CA THR A 147 31.02 25.78 -15.57
C THR A 147 30.86 27.30 -15.61
N PRO A 148 29.85 27.82 -16.30
CA PRO A 148 29.47 29.24 -16.19
C PRO A 148 29.25 29.66 -14.73
N ALA A 149 29.64 30.89 -14.40
CA ALA A 149 29.48 31.43 -13.06
C ALA A 149 27.99 31.55 -12.67
N GLY A 150 27.65 31.16 -11.44
CA GLY A 150 26.29 31.26 -10.91
C GLY A 150 25.31 30.20 -11.43
N LEU A 151 25.78 29.23 -12.22
CA LEU A 151 24.97 28.08 -12.65
C LEU A 151 24.65 27.20 -11.43
N VAL A 152 23.36 26.92 -11.22
CA VAL A 152 22.88 25.92 -10.27
C VAL A 152 22.48 24.67 -11.06
N ILE A 153 23.05 23.52 -10.70
CA ILE A 153 22.83 22.26 -11.40
C ILE A 153 22.05 21.32 -10.48
N ASP A 154 20.83 20.95 -10.88
CA ASP A 154 20.06 19.91 -10.19
C ASP A 154 20.29 18.52 -10.81
N GLN A 155 20.50 18.43 -12.12
CA GLN A 155 20.73 17.16 -12.81
C GLN A 155 21.71 17.37 -13.96
N VAL A 156 22.49 16.33 -14.27
CA VAL A 156 23.45 16.30 -15.38
C VAL A 156 23.08 15.14 -16.29
N PHE A 157 23.01 15.42 -17.59
CA PHE A 157 22.80 14.42 -18.62
C PHE A 157 24.04 14.35 -19.51
N ILE A 158 24.49 13.13 -19.80
CA ILE A 158 25.59 12.84 -20.72
C ILE A 158 25.01 11.99 -21.85
N ASP A 159 25.07 12.52 -23.07
CA ASP A 159 24.50 11.89 -24.28
C ASP A 159 23.03 11.45 -24.07
N GLY A 160 22.24 12.32 -23.42
CA GLY A 160 20.81 12.10 -23.12
C GLY A 160 20.51 11.18 -21.94
N ARG A 161 21.53 10.68 -21.20
CA ARG A 161 21.33 9.83 -20.02
C ARG A 161 21.58 10.60 -18.73
N ASN A 162 20.61 10.59 -17.82
CA ASN A 162 20.76 11.20 -16.50
C ASN A 162 21.89 10.52 -15.70
N GLN A 163 22.76 11.33 -15.11
CA GLN A 163 23.87 10.89 -14.27
C GLN A 163 23.53 11.11 -12.79
N ARG A 164 24.11 10.28 -11.91
CA ARG A 164 23.77 10.32 -10.48
C ARG A 164 24.61 11.35 -9.77
N MET A 165 24.00 12.14 -8.88
CA MET A 165 24.81 12.87 -7.91
C MET A 165 25.65 11.88 -7.09
N ALA A 166 26.88 12.25 -6.79
CA ALA A 166 27.77 11.54 -5.89
C ALA A 166 27.02 11.20 -4.59
N ARG A 167 26.97 9.91 -4.24
CA ARG A 167 26.11 9.43 -3.15
C ARG A 167 26.70 8.27 -2.37
N TYR A 168 26.24 8.13 -1.13
CA TYR A 168 26.52 6.95 -0.33
C TYR A 168 25.24 6.34 0.28
N PRO A 169 25.10 5.00 0.20
CA PRO A 169 25.90 4.09 -0.61
C PRO A 169 25.73 4.31 -2.11
N ASN A 170 26.69 3.78 -2.87
CA ASN A 170 26.60 3.68 -4.31
C ASN A 170 25.31 2.97 -4.75
N TYR A 171 24.73 3.50 -5.81
CA TYR A 171 23.53 2.95 -6.41
C TYR A 171 23.80 1.58 -7.06
N ASP A 172 22.89 0.63 -6.85
CA ASP A 172 22.93 -0.70 -7.48
C ASP A 172 21.62 -1.00 -8.23
N PRO A 173 21.62 -0.97 -9.58
CA PRO A 173 20.41 -1.22 -10.37
C PRO A 173 19.83 -2.62 -10.18
N ALA A 174 20.59 -3.59 -9.68
CA ALA A 174 20.10 -4.95 -9.44
C ALA A 174 19.14 -5.02 -8.24
N LYS A 175 19.19 -4.03 -7.33
CA LYS A 175 18.42 -3.98 -6.08
C LYS A 175 17.09 -3.24 -6.21
N LYS A 176 16.31 -3.54 -7.25
CA LYS A 176 15.05 -2.82 -7.57
C LYS A 176 14.02 -2.77 -6.44
N ALA A 177 14.00 -3.75 -5.55
CA ALA A 177 13.08 -3.82 -4.41
C ALA A 177 13.67 -3.29 -3.09
N GLU A 178 14.91 -2.78 -3.10
CA GLU A 178 15.52 -2.18 -1.92
C GLU A 178 15.36 -0.64 -1.95
N PRO A 179 15.10 0.00 -0.78
CA PRO A 179 15.03 1.44 -0.69
C PRO A 179 16.23 2.16 -1.31
N TYR A 180 15.93 3.14 -2.16
CA TYR A 180 16.87 3.96 -2.94
C TYR A 180 17.88 3.16 -3.75
N GLN A 181 17.64 1.86 -3.94
CA GLN A 181 18.52 0.88 -4.59
C GLN A 181 19.95 0.92 -4.03
N GLY A 182 20.07 1.23 -2.73
CA GLY A 182 21.33 1.46 -2.04
C GLY A 182 21.09 2.30 -0.79
N PHE A 183 21.19 1.69 0.38
CA PHE A 183 20.98 2.36 1.66
C PHE A 183 21.97 1.86 2.72
N ALA A 184 22.26 2.70 3.72
CA ALA A 184 23.05 2.32 4.88
C ALA A 184 22.63 3.11 6.13
N ALA A 185 22.67 2.44 7.28
CA ALA A 185 22.31 3.06 8.57
C ALA A 185 23.26 4.22 8.94
N ASP A 186 24.52 4.13 8.52
CA ASP A 186 25.59 5.09 8.77
C ASP A 186 25.70 6.18 7.69
N ALA A 187 24.72 6.32 6.78
CA ALA A 187 24.83 7.17 5.59
C ALA A 187 25.26 8.63 5.86
N PHE A 188 24.96 9.17 7.03
CA PHE A 188 25.41 10.49 7.47
C PHE A 188 25.89 10.48 8.94
N SER A 189 26.45 9.35 9.39
CA SER A 189 27.03 9.25 10.73
C SER A 189 28.14 10.28 10.92
N LYS A 190 28.43 10.63 12.18
CA LYS A 190 29.54 11.53 12.50
C LYS A 190 30.87 10.97 11.97
N GLU A 191 31.06 9.67 12.06
CA GLU A 191 32.28 8.97 11.63
C GLU A 191 32.46 9.08 10.12
N ARG A 192 31.38 8.98 9.35
CA ARG A 192 31.41 9.18 7.90
C ARG A 192 31.63 10.65 7.55
N ALA A 193 30.85 11.53 8.16
CA ALA A 193 30.91 12.98 7.94
C ALA A 193 32.24 13.63 8.38
N ALA A 194 33.05 12.93 9.15
CA ALA A 194 34.42 13.33 9.47
C ALA A 194 35.31 13.40 8.22
N ASN A 195 35.02 12.61 7.19
CA ASN A 195 35.75 12.62 5.92
C ASN A 195 35.27 13.71 4.94
N TRP A 196 34.12 14.35 5.20
CA TRP A 196 33.56 15.36 4.32
C TRP A 196 34.15 16.74 4.63
N ALA A 197 34.72 17.43 3.65
CA ALA A 197 35.23 18.79 3.86
C ALA A 197 34.09 19.77 4.13
N ASP A 198 33.06 19.76 3.28
CA ASP A 198 31.88 20.62 3.38
C ASP A 198 30.63 19.90 2.85
N PRO A 199 29.76 19.40 3.74
CA PRO A 199 28.56 18.69 3.30
C PRO A 199 27.34 19.61 3.08
N ALA A 200 27.49 20.93 3.26
CA ALA A 200 26.37 21.85 3.09
C ALA A 200 25.84 21.84 1.65
N GLY A 201 24.52 21.77 1.50
CA GLY A 201 23.86 21.57 0.21
C GLY A 201 23.68 20.10 -0.20
N GLY A 202 24.26 19.15 0.55
CA GLY A 202 23.97 17.72 0.43
C GLY A 202 22.53 17.39 0.78
N TYR A 203 22.04 16.22 0.36
CA TYR A 203 20.69 15.75 0.69
C TYR A 203 20.73 14.42 1.44
N ILE A 204 19.89 14.29 2.46
CA ILE A 204 19.60 13.01 3.12
C ILE A 204 18.26 12.52 2.59
N HIS A 205 18.24 11.28 2.09
CA HIS A 205 17.02 10.57 1.74
C HIS A 205 16.86 9.40 2.70
N ALA A 206 15.68 9.26 3.27
CA ALA A 206 15.39 8.19 4.21
C ALA A 206 13.98 7.66 4.02
N MET A 207 13.79 6.36 4.18
CA MET A 207 12.43 5.83 4.25
C MET A 207 11.73 6.37 5.50
N HIS A 208 10.41 6.48 5.45
CA HIS A 208 9.56 6.65 6.62
C HIS A 208 9.79 5.51 7.63
N VAL A 209 9.63 5.72 8.94
CA VAL A 209 9.92 4.69 9.97
C VAL A 209 9.20 3.36 9.78
N LYS A 210 8.06 3.37 9.07
CA LYS A 210 7.26 2.18 8.71
C LYS A 210 7.43 1.73 7.26
N ARG A 211 8.34 2.35 6.51
CA ARG A 211 8.57 2.16 5.07
C ARG A 211 7.39 2.48 4.17
N TRP A 212 6.39 3.16 4.70
CA TRP A 212 5.26 3.64 3.93
C TRP A 212 5.61 4.81 2.99
N GLY A 213 6.86 5.22 2.82
CA GLY A 213 7.23 6.30 1.91
C GLY A 213 8.62 6.84 2.23
N GLY A 214 8.90 8.08 1.83
CA GLY A 214 10.21 8.72 2.03
C GLY A 214 10.14 10.04 2.78
N TYR A 215 11.31 10.46 3.25
CA TYR A 215 11.63 11.77 3.81
C TYR A 215 12.89 12.29 3.14
N HIS A 216 12.92 13.61 2.96
CA HIS A 216 14.07 14.29 2.39
C HIS A 216 14.47 15.48 3.24
N TYR A 217 15.78 15.65 3.42
CA TYR A 217 16.37 16.73 4.18
C TYR A 217 17.55 17.33 3.42
N GLN A 218 17.75 18.62 3.53
CA GLN A 218 18.92 19.33 3.04
C GLN A 218 19.91 19.49 4.19
N ILE A 219 21.17 19.13 3.96
CA ILE A 219 22.27 19.27 4.90
C ILE A 219 22.68 20.75 4.94
N THR A 220 22.73 21.31 6.14
CA THR A 220 23.14 22.70 6.40
C THR A 220 24.60 22.82 6.85
N GLY A 221 25.25 21.70 7.18
CA GLY A 221 26.67 21.65 7.53
C GLY A 221 26.97 20.63 8.64
N LYS A 222 27.93 20.98 9.50
CA LYS A 222 28.32 20.21 10.70
C LYS A 222 28.32 21.11 11.93
N ASN A 223 27.86 20.59 13.06
CA ASN A 223 27.96 21.30 14.34
C ASN A 223 29.38 21.16 14.96
N ALA A 224 29.62 21.82 16.10
CA ALA A 224 30.90 21.79 16.80
C ALA A 224 31.34 20.39 17.28
N LYS A 225 30.42 19.41 17.33
CA LYS A 225 30.71 18.01 17.66
C LYS A 225 31.01 17.16 16.42
N GLY A 226 30.93 17.74 15.21
CA GLY A 226 31.10 17.04 13.94
C GLY A 226 29.85 16.28 13.47
N GLU A 227 28.69 16.50 14.11
CA GLU A 227 27.43 15.89 13.69
C GLU A 227 26.82 16.69 12.54
N VAL A 228 26.27 16.01 11.54
CA VAL A 228 25.59 16.62 10.39
C VAL A 228 24.34 17.37 10.87
N THR A 229 24.20 18.63 10.46
CA THR A 229 22.99 19.43 10.68
C THR A 229 22.18 19.50 9.39
N TYR A 230 20.85 19.50 9.50
CA TYR A 230 19.96 19.45 8.34
C TYR A 230 18.59 20.05 8.66
N GLU A 231 17.85 20.41 7.61
CA GLU A 231 16.45 20.86 7.66
C GLU A 231 15.62 20.13 6.59
N GLY A 232 14.32 19.96 6.81
CA GLY A 232 13.51 19.13 5.92
C GLY A 232 12.45 18.31 6.63
N GLY A 233 12.03 17.24 5.96
CA GLY A 233 11.13 16.24 6.53
C GLY A 233 9.65 16.61 6.46
N TRP A 234 9.26 17.53 5.58
CA TRP A 234 7.87 18.00 5.42
C TRP A 234 7.07 17.22 4.37
N GLN A 235 7.66 16.25 3.68
CA GLN A 235 6.99 15.48 2.62
C GLN A 235 5.91 14.51 3.13
N ASN A 236 5.80 14.33 4.44
CA ASN A 236 4.90 13.35 5.05
C ASN A 236 3.95 14.03 6.04
N ASN A 237 2.66 13.81 5.86
CA ASN A 237 1.60 14.38 6.69
C ASN A 237 1.54 13.75 8.09
N ARG A 238 1.92 12.48 8.24
CA ARG A 238 1.85 11.71 9.51
C ARG A 238 3.05 11.91 10.45
N LYS A 239 4.08 12.67 10.01
CA LYS A 239 5.19 13.22 10.81
C LYS A 239 5.90 12.24 11.77
N MET A 240 6.15 11.01 11.35
CA MET A 240 6.83 9.99 12.18
C MET A 240 8.36 9.96 12.03
N GLY A 241 8.92 10.62 11.03
CA GLY A 241 10.37 10.80 10.84
C GLY A 241 11.09 9.66 10.11
N MET A 242 12.41 9.79 10.04
CA MET A 242 13.28 8.90 9.26
C MET A 242 13.46 7.51 9.87
N HIS A 243 13.46 6.49 9.01
CA HIS A 243 13.86 5.13 9.36
C HIS A 243 15.33 5.10 9.81
N LYS A 244 15.68 4.23 10.75
CA LYS A 244 17.04 4.15 11.32
C LYS A 244 18.08 3.52 10.39
N ASP A 245 17.67 2.56 9.57
CA ASP A 245 18.58 1.78 8.69
C ASP A 245 18.51 2.18 7.20
N TYR A 246 17.32 2.46 6.66
CA TYR A 246 17.11 2.74 5.23
C TYR A 246 17.32 4.22 4.89
N ARG A 247 18.59 4.62 4.78
CA ARG A 247 19.03 6.00 4.50
C ARG A 247 20.10 6.03 3.41
N MET A 248 20.17 7.12 2.67
CA MET A 248 21.29 7.48 1.80
C MET A 248 21.58 8.98 1.91
N VAL A 249 22.77 9.39 1.49
CA VAL A 249 23.15 10.78 1.30
C VAL A 249 23.58 10.99 -0.15
N GLU A 250 23.34 12.16 -0.72
CA GLU A 250 23.88 12.56 -2.03
C GLU A 250 24.34 14.02 -2.03
N ASN A 251 25.01 14.40 -3.12
CA ASN A 251 25.60 15.72 -3.36
C ASN A 251 26.74 16.05 -2.36
N ILE A 252 27.61 15.07 -2.12
CA ILE A 252 28.81 15.19 -1.29
C ILE A 252 30.03 14.82 -2.15
N PHE A 253 31.02 15.72 -2.25
CA PHE A 253 32.17 15.52 -3.13
C PHE A 253 32.97 14.25 -2.79
N GLU A 254 33.19 13.98 -1.51
CA GLU A 254 33.98 12.84 -1.07
C GLU A 254 33.28 11.49 -1.27
N GLU A 255 31.98 11.48 -1.58
CA GLU A 255 31.24 10.28 -1.97
C GLU A 255 31.18 10.12 -3.50
N LEU A 256 31.93 10.94 -4.28
CA LEU A 256 32.10 10.75 -5.73
C LEU A 256 33.13 9.64 -5.98
N ASP A 257 32.68 8.39 -6.01
CA ASP A 257 33.57 7.24 -6.10
C ASP A 257 33.14 6.14 -7.08
N ALA A 258 31.94 6.23 -7.67
CA ALA A 258 31.42 5.28 -8.65
C ALA A 258 31.31 5.87 -10.07
N GLU A 259 31.30 4.98 -11.08
CA GLU A 259 31.07 5.38 -12.46
C GLU A 259 29.66 5.97 -12.66
N GLY A 260 29.57 7.01 -13.48
CA GLY A 260 28.33 7.75 -13.74
C GLY A 260 27.94 8.74 -12.64
N GLU A 261 28.79 8.94 -11.64
CA GLU A 261 28.56 9.93 -10.59
C GLU A 261 29.16 11.30 -10.93
N TRP A 262 28.51 12.36 -10.45
CA TRP A 262 28.97 13.74 -10.61
C TRP A 262 28.79 14.57 -9.33
N TYR A 263 29.54 15.66 -9.23
CA TYR A 263 29.40 16.68 -8.18
C TYR A 263 29.70 18.06 -8.77
N HIS A 264 28.86 19.05 -8.46
CA HIS A 264 29.11 20.45 -8.86
C HIS A 264 29.48 21.29 -7.66
N ASN A 265 30.69 21.85 -7.70
CA ASN A 265 31.12 22.84 -6.72
C ASN A 265 30.74 24.24 -7.20
N ALA A 266 29.58 24.74 -6.75
CA ALA A 266 29.12 26.08 -7.11
C ALA A 266 30.04 27.22 -6.61
N LYS A 267 30.86 26.99 -5.58
CA LYS A 267 31.80 28.01 -5.05
C LYS A 267 32.99 28.21 -5.99
N THR A 268 33.45 27.14 -6.64
CA THR A 268 34.56 27.19 -7.61
C THR A 268 34.09 27.16 -9.06
N ASN A 269 32.78 27.03 -9.29
CA ASN A 269 32.15 26.81 -10.60
C ASN A 269 32.75 25.60 -11.33
N THR A 270 32.96 24.50 -10.62
CA THR A 270 33.63 23.30 -11.18
C THR A 270 32.70 22.10 -11.14
N LEU A 271 32.48 21.47 -12.30
CA LEU A 271 31.78 20.20 -12.41
C LEU A 271 32.79 19.06 -12.41
N TYR A 272 32.61 18.11 -11.51
CA TYR A 272 33.36 16.86 -11.43
C TYR A 272 32.48 15.71 -11.90
N TYR A 273 33.03 14.80 -12.70
CA TYR A 273 32.31 13.65 -13.23
C TYR A 273 33.24 12.44 -13.37
N LYS A 274 32.77 11.28 -12.92
CA LYS A 274 33.46 10.00 -13.14
C LYS A 274 32.76 9.26 -14.29
N PRO A 275 33.29 9.28 -15.51
CA PRO A 275 32.61 8.71 -16.67
C PRO A 275 32.40 7.20 -16.54
N THR A 276 31.26 6.73 -17.04
CA THR A 276 31.01 5.30 -17.25
C THR A 276 31.89 4.77 -18.37
N ALA A 277 32.22 3.48 -18.32
CA ALA A 277 32.98 2.83 -19.39
C ALA A 277 32.35 3.09 -20.78
N GLY A 278 33.15 3.65 -21.70
CA GLY A 278 32.75 3.92 -23.09
C GLY A 278 32.31 5.37 -23.38
N VAL A 279 32.19 6.24 -22.37
CA VAL A 279 31.91 7.67 -22.59
C VAL A 279 33.18 8.39 -23.08
N ASP A 280 33.11 9.06 -24.24
CA ASP A 280 34.15 9.99 -24.71
C ASP A 280 33.78 11.43 -24.39
N LEU A 281 34.37 11.97 -23.32
CA LEU A 281 34.11 13.33 -22.84
C LEU A 281 34.49 14.43 -23.85
N LYS A 282 35.27 14.14 -24.89
CA LYS A 282 35.61 15.16 -25.92
C LYS A 282 34.46 15.43 -26.87
N SER A 283 33.60 14.44 -27.12
CA SER A 283 32.45 14.54 -28.00
C SER A 283 31.12 14.45 -27.27
N ALA A 284 31.14 14.10 -25.98
CA ALA A 284 29.94 13.94 -25.16
C ALA A 284 29.14 15.23 -25.10
N LYS A 285 27.83 15.10 -25.28
CA LYS A 285 26.88 16.19 -25.06
C LYS A 285 26.56 16.28 -23.58
N VAL A 286 26.94 17.40 -22.95
CA VAL A 286 26.69 17.66 -21.53
C VAL A 286 25.52 18.63 -21.41
N GLU A 287 24.44 18.20 -20.75
CA GLU A 287 23.24 19.00 -20.55
C GLU A 287 22.90 19.08 -19.06
N VAL A 288 22.42 20.24 -18.64
CA VAL A 288 22.01 20.50 -17.25
C VAL A 288 20.59 21.01 -17.19
N VAL A 289 19.91 20.77 -16.06
CA VAL A 289 18.51 21.12 -15.86
C VAL A 289 18.35 22.47 -15.15
N ARG A 290 17.43 23.32 -15.64
CA ARG A 290 17.16 24.66 -15.07
C ARG A 290 15.70 24.88 -14.69
N LEU A 291 14.76 24.41 -15.52
CA LEU A 291 13.33 24.65 -15.32
C LEU A 291 12.66 23.53 -14.54
N ARG A 292 11.72 23.88 -13.65
CA ARG A 292 10.81 22.90 -13.02
C ARG A 292 9.68 22.52 -13.95
N HIS A 293 9.07 23.52 -14.59
CA HIS A 293 7.99 23.37 -15.54
C HIS A 293 8.48 23.79 -16.93
N LEU A 294 8.09 23.06 -17.96
CA LEU A 294 8.38 23.39 -19.35
C LEU A 294 7.17 24.07 -19.99
N VAL A 295 5.96 23.60 -19.67
CA VAL A 295 4.70 24.16 -20.17
C VAL A 295 3.75 24.39 -19.02
N GLU A 296 3.15 25.58 -18.97
CA GLU A 296 2.08 25.95 -18.04
C GLU A 296 0.85 26.41 -18.79
N PHE A 297 -0.33 26.02 -18.31
CA PHE A 297 -1.60 26.62 -18.70
C PHE A 297 -2.14 27.39 -17.49
N GLU A 298 -2.35 28.69 -17.67
CA GLU A 298 -2.79 29.62 -16.63
C GLU A 298 -4.16 30.20 -16.98
N GLY A 299 -5.22 29.50 -16.57
CA GLY A 299 -6.60 29.97 -16.66
C GLY A 299 -7.31 29.95 -15.31
N SER A 300 -8.63 30.05 -15.36
CA SER A 300 -9.53 29.91 -14.19
C SER A 300 -10.90 29.38 -14.64
N GLU A 301 -11.76 28.96 -13.72
CA GLU A 301 -13.15 28.60 -14.05
C GLU A 301 -13.88 29.73 -14.81
N ALA A 302 -13.66 30.99 -14.43
CA ALA A 302 -14.32 32.14 -15.05
C ALA A 302 -13.73 32.51 -16.43
N ASN A 303 -12.45 32.22 -16.65
CA ASN A 303 -11.75 32.53 -17.89
C ASN A 303 -10.69 31.44 -18.16
N PRO A 304 -11.12 30.27 -18.66
CA PRO A 304 -10.23 29.12 -18.83
C PRO A 304 -9.43 29.19 -20.14
N VAL A 305 -8.33 28.45 -20.20
CA VAL A 305 -7.60 28.17 -21.44
C VAL A 305 -8.26 26.99 -22.16
N LYS A 306 -8.56 27.12 -23.47
CA LYS A 306 -9.37 26.12 -24.19
C LYS A 306 -8.80 25.62 -25.51
N TYR A 307 -9.15 24.38 -25.87
CA TYR A 307 -9.01 23.81 -27.21
C TYR A 307 -7.57 23.85 -27.76
N ILE A 308 -6.59 23.54 -26.92
CA ILE A 308 -5.17 23.43 -27.29
C ILE A 308 -4.74 21.97 -27.22
N THR A 309 -4.09 21.49 -28.28
CA THR A 309 -3.47 20.17 -28.35
C THR A 309 -1.95 20.29 -28.44
N LEU A 310 -1.22 19.55 -27.60
CA LEU A 310 0.22 19.34 -27.71
C LEU A 310 0.45 17.90 -28.16
N GLN A 311 1.08 17.69 -29.32
CA GLN A 311 1.17 16.37 -29.94
C GLN A 311 2.58 15.97 -30.39
N GLY A 312 3.01 14.76 -30.02
CA GLY A 312 4.17 14.10 -30.62
C GLY A 312 5.53 14.54 -30.10
N PHE A 313 5.59 15.35 -29.04
CA PHE A 313 6.84 15.90 -28.49
C PHE A 313 7.60 14.88 -27.63
N VAL A 314 8.89 15.15 -27.41
CA VAL A 314 9.63 14.61 -26.26
C VAL A 314 9.83 15.74 -25.26
N VAL A 315 9.50 15.50 -24.00
CA VAL A 315 9.64 16.43 -22.87
C VAL A 315 10.72 15.89 -21.95
N ARG A 316 11.78 16.67 -21.73
CA ARG A 316 12.90 16.26 -20.85
C ARG A 316 13.53 17.45 -20.14
N HIS A 317 14.40 17.15 -19.17
CA HIS A 317 15.15 18.15 -18.41
C HIS A 317 14.25 19.07 -17.54
N ALA A 318 13.29 18.48 -16.82
CA ALA A 318 12.60 19.14 -15.72
C ALA A 318 13.32 18.87 -14.39
N ALA A 319 13.44 19.87 -13.52
CA ALA A 319 14.16 19.77 -12.24
C ALA A 319 13.46 18.84 -11.24
N ARG A 320 14.21 18.30 -10.30
CA ARG A 320 13.67 17.50 -9.19
C ARG A 320 12.97 18.40 -8.18
N THR A 321 11.86 17.88 -7.65
CA THR A 321 10.91 18.68 -6.84
C THR A 321 10.74 18.18 -5.41
N PHE A 322 11.47 17.14 -5.00
CA PHE A 322 11.28 16.43 -3.73
C PHE A 322 11.40 17.30 -2.47
N MET A 323 12.17 18.41 -2.51
CA MET A 323 12.24 19.38 -1.41
C MET A 323 11.09 20.41 -1.42
N ASP A 324 10.35 20.52 -2.51
CA ASP A 324 9.20 21.43 -2.68
C ASP A 324 7.86 20.74 -2.38
N VAL A 325 7.87 19.44 -2.07
CA VAL A 325 6.71 18.62 -1.65
C VAL A 325 6.25 19.02 -0.24
N LYS A 326 5.55 20.15 -0.14
CA LYS A 326 5.14 20.79 1.14
C LYS A 326 3.63 20.81 1.36
N GLU A 327 2.85 20.62 0.31
CA GLU A 327 1.41 20.78 0.39
C GLU A 327 0.73 19.48 0.83
N PRO A 328 0.05 19.45 1.97
CA PRO A 328 -0.63 18.24 2.42
C PRO A 328 -1.82 17.92 1.52
N LEU A 329 -1.95 16.67 1.09
CA LEU A 329 -3.20 16.15 0.53
C LEU A 329 -4.18 15.77 1.67
N LEU A 330 -5.48 15.69 1.35
CA LEU A 330 -6.55 15.46 2.33
C LEU A 330 -6.37 14.11 3.03
N ARG A 331 -5.89 14.13 4.28
CA ARG A 331 -5.58 12.95 5.12
C ARG A 331 -4.83 11.80 4.44
N SER A 332 -4.20 12.03 3.29
CA SER A 332 -3.11 11.22 2.77
C SER A 332 -2.00 11.18 3.81
N ASP A 333 -1.20 10.11 3.91
CA ASP A 333 -0.02 10.19 4.78
C ASP A 333 1.13 11.05 4.17
N TRP A 334 0.98 11.61 2.96
CA TRP A 334 1.98 12.46 2.29
C TRP A 334 1.45 13.73 1.67
N ALA A 335 2.40 14.67 1.57
CA ALA A 335 2.27 15.91 0.84
C ALA A 335 2.59 15.70 -0.65
N ILE A 336 2.31 16.73 -1.45
CA ILE A 336 2.62 16.76 -2.88
C ILE A 336 3.34 18.08 -3.24
N TYR A 337 4.14 18.03 -4.31
CA TYR A 337 4.52 19.24 -5.03
C TYR A 337 3.43 19.55 -6.06
N ARG A 338 2.75 20.68 -5.91
CA ARG A 338 1.68 21.13 -6.82
C ARG A 338 2.28 21.73 -8.09
N GLY A 339 2.82 20.86 -8.93
CA GLY A 339 3.51 21.19 -10.17
C GLY A 339 4.03 19.95 -10.89
N GLY A 340 4.43 20.11 -12.15
CA GLY A 340 4.96 19.05 -13.00
C GLY A 340 5.61 19.61 -14.25
N ALA A 341 6.29 18.78 -15.04
CA ALA A 341 6.92 19.21 -16.29
C ALA A 341 5.89 19.96 -17.16
N PHE A 342 4.66 19.44 -17.26
CA PHE A 342 3.49 20.19 -17.70
C PHE A 342 2.54 20.44 -16.52
N LEU A 343 2.10 21.69 -16.32
CA LEU A 343 1.14 22.09 -15.30
C LEU A 343 -0.08 22.76 -15.93
N LEU A 344 -1.27 22.25 -15.63
CA LEU A 344 -2.55 22.74 -16.16
C LEU A 344 -3.39 23.31 -15.03
N THR A 345 -3.74 24.59 -15.09
CA THR A 345 -4.65 25.24 -14.15
C THR A 345 -5.74 25.98 -14.91
N GLY A 346 -7.00 25.73 -14.60
CA GLY A 346 -8.11 26.48 -15.16
C GLY A 346 -8.31 26.22 -16.66
N THR A 347 -8.38 24.96 -17.07
CA THR A 347 -8.44 24.59 -18.50
C THR A 347 -9.71 23.84 -18.89
N GLU A 348 -10.09 23.91 -20.16
CA GLU A 348 -11.17 23.11 -20.76
C GLU A 348 -10.72 22.55 -22.12
N ASP A 349 -10.99 21.28 -22.42
CA ASP A 349 -10.65 20.68 -23.73
C ASP A 349 -9.16 20.74 -24.10
N ILE A 350 -8.25 20.48 -23.14
CA ILE A 350 -6.79 20.41 -23.41
C ILE A 350 -6.38 18.97 -23.67
N GLN A 351 -5.56 18.76 -24.71
CA GLN A 351 -5.09 17.43 -25.09
C GLN A 351 -3.56 17.37 -25.12
N ILE A 352 -3.00 16.35 -24.46
CA ILE A 352 -1.59 15.97 -24.52
C ILE A 352 -1.54 14.60 -25.18
N LEU A 353 -1.11 14.57 -26.45
CA LEU A 353 -1.21 13.40 -27.31
C LEU A 353 0.19 12.92 -27.71
N ASP A 354 0.38 11.60 -27.73
CA ASP A 354 1.54 10.95 -28.35
C ASP A 354 2.90 11.50 -27.87
N THR A 355 2.95 12.00 -26.64
CA THR A 355 4.11 12.72 -26.09
C THR A 355 4.92 11.80 -25.18
N GLU A 356 6.24 11.85 -25.32
CA GLU A 356 7.18 11.15 -24.44
C GLU A 356 7.62 12.10 -23.31
N PHE A 357 7.53 11.66 -22.06
CA PHE A 357 8.12 12.32 -20.91
C PHE A 357 9.29 11.47 -20.45
N ASP A 358 10.50 11.93 -20.78
CA ASP A 358 11.74 11.19 -20.62
C ASP A 358 12.55 11.78 -19.45
N GLN A 359 12.68 11.00 -18.37
CA GLN A 359 13.53 11.30 -17.22
C GLN A 359 13.29 12.69 -16.61
N VAL A 360 12.03 13.10 -16.50
CA VAL A 360 11.65 14.36 -15.83
C VAL A 360 11.87 14.26 -14.33
N GLY A 361 12.43 15.29 -13.69
CA GLY A 361 12.88 15.22 -12.29
C GLY A 361 11.77 15.19 -11.24
N GLY A 362 10.56 15.63 -11.58
CA GLY A 362 9.40 15.69 -10.68
C GLY A 362 8.20 14.93 -11.24
N ASN A 363 6.99 15.48 -11.06
CA ASN A 363 5.80 14.94 -11.71
C ASN A 363 5.87 15.23 -13.22
N ALA A 364 5.38 14.32 -14.07
CA ALA A 364 5.37 14.56 -15.52
C ALA A 364 4.24 15.54 -15.92
N ILE A 365 3.00 15.23 -15.54
CA ILE A 365 1.83 16.08 -15.81
C ILE A 365 1.07 16.33 -14.52
N PHE A 366 0.74 17.59 -14.24
CA PHE A 366 -0.04 17.99 -13.09
C PHE A 366 -1.28 18.79 -13.51
N VAL A 367 -2.46 18.25 -13.26
CA VAL A 367 -3.77 18.86 -13.51
C VAL A 367 -4.29 19.44 -12.19
N ASN A 368 -4.17 20.74 -12.07
CA ASN A 368 -4.27 21.52 -10.84
C ASN A 368 -5.62 22.25 -10.75
N ASN A 369 -6.35 22.10 -9.64
CA ASN A 369 -7.58 22.84 -9.36
C ASN A 369 -8.60 22.67 -10.51
N TYR A 370 -9.41 23.69 -10.83
CA TYR A 370 -10.41 23.60 -11.90
C TYR A 370 -9.79 23.18 -13.26
N ASN A 371 -10.21 22.03 -13.79
CA ASN A 371 -9.97 21.63 -15.18
C ASN A 371 -11.13 20.73 -15.66
N ARG A 372 -11.53 20.83 -16.92
CA ARG A 372 -12.54 19.96 -17.55
C ARG A 372 -12.01 19.37 -18.85
N ASP A 373 -12.37 18.13 -19.12
CA ASP A 373 -12.09 17.49 -20.41
C ASP A 373 -10.59 17.49 -20.81
N VAL A 374 -9.70 17.31 -19.82
CA VAL A 374 -8.27 17.10 -20.09
C VAL A 374 -8.05 15.67 -20.56
N LEU A 375 -7.41 15.50 -21.71
CA LEU A 375 -7.05 14.18 -22.26
C LEU A 375 -5.54 14.01 -22.36
N VAL A 376 -5.00 13.04 -21.62
CA VAL A 376 -3.62 12.55 -21.79
C VAL A 376 -3.69 11.21 -22.50
N LYS A 377 -3.20 11.12 -23.74
CA LYS A 377 -3.39 9.90 -24.54
C LYS A 377 -2.20 9.52 -25.40
N GLY A 378 -1.90 8.21 -25.45
CA GLY A 378 -0.84 7.69 -26.34
C GLY A 378 0.57 8.08 -25.88
N CYS A 379 0.70 8.56 -24.63
CA CYS A 379 1.95 9.08 -24.08
C CYS A 379 2.84 7.97 -23.52
N HIS A 380 4.14 8.18 -23.60
CA HIS A 380 5.15 7.33 -22.96
C HIS A 380 5.79 8.13 -21.82
N ILE A 381 5.44 7.83 -20.59
CA ILE A 381 6.00 8.50 -19.41
C ILE A 381 6.98 7.54 -18.75
N HIS A 382 8.25 7.92 -18.66
CA HIS A 382 9.22 7.05 -18.01
C HIS A 382 10.33 7.73 -17.23
N ASP A 383 10.77 7.02 -16.19
CA ASP A 383 11.88 7.42 -15.32
C ASP A 383 11.65 8.78 -14.63
N ALA A 384 10.38 9.09 -14.33
CA ALA A 384 9.99 10.29 -13.61
C ALA A 384 10.46 10.25 -12.15
N GLY A 385 11.00 11.38 -11.66
CA GLY A 385 11.46 11.50 -10.29
C GLY A 385 10.32 11.40 -9.26
N ALA A 386 9.11 11.83 -9.62
CA ALA A 386 7.88 11.71 -8.84
C ALA A 386 6.80 10.94 -9.64
N SER A 387 5.56 11.45 -9.70
CA SER A 387 4.41 10.77 -10.30
C SER A 387 4.32 10.95 -11.82
N GLY A 388 3.56 10.07 -12.49
CA GLY A 388 3.26 10.23 -13.92
C GLY A 388 2.25 11.36 -14.16
N VAL A 389 0.98 11.09 -13.89
CA VAL A 389 -0.11 12.08 -14.04
C VAL A 389 -0.81 12.31 -12.70
N CYS A 390 -0.89 13.57 -12.27
CA CYS A 390 -1.56 13.98 -11.04
C CYS A 390 -2.82 14.79 -11.36
N PHE A 391 -3.97 14.42 -10.78
CA PHE A 391 -5.17 15.24 -10.71
C PHE A 391 -5.37 15.66 -9.26
N VAL A 392 -5.22 16.95 -8.97
CA VAL A 392 -5.31 17.45 -7.58
C VAL A 392 -6.14 18.72 -7.51
N GLY A 393 -7.28 18.63 -6.81
CA GLY A 393 -8.15 19.76 -6.54
C GLY A 393 -7.67 20.70 -5.44
N ASP A 394 -8.48 21.71 -5.20
CA ASP A 394 -8.32 22.69 -4.14
C ASP A 394 -8.87 22.14 -2.81
N PRO A 395 -8.09 22.10 -1.72
CA PRO A 395 -8.61 21.75 -0.40
C PRO A 395 -9.80 22.61 0.06
N ASP A 396 -9.90 23.87 -0.39
CA ASP A 396 -11.04 24.74 -0.07
C ASP A 396 -12.34 24.35 -0.82
N ALA A 397 -12.25 23.48 -1.83
CA ALA A 397 -13.40 22.84 -2.46
C ALA A 397 -13.96 21.70 -1.59
N VAL A 398 -13.22 21.21 -0.60
CA VAL A 398 -13.63 20.16 0.33
C VAL A 398 -14.32 20.77 1.56
N ARG A 399 -15.34 20.08 2.09
CA ARG A 399 -16.02 20.49 3.33
C ARG A 399 -15.42 19.74 4.51
N ASP A 400 -15.20 20.45 5.61
CA ASP A 400 -14.53 19.94 6.81
C ASP A 400 -13.19 19.22 6.53
N PRO A 401 -12.27 19.81 5.73
CA PRO A 401 -11.04 19.15 5.35
C PRO A 401 -10.12 18.97 6.56
N LEU A 402 -9.46 17.81 6.63
CA LEU A 402 -8.40 17.51 7.57
C LEU A 402 -7.17 17.01 6.81
N PHE A 403 -5.99 17.13 7.40
CA PHE A 403 -4.74 16.85 6.70
C PHE A 403 -3.85 15.88 7.47
N GLU A 404 -3.76 16.01 8.79
CA GLU A 404 -2.98 15.09 9.63
C GLU A 404 -3.82 13.85 9.98
N TYR A 405 -3.18 12.68 10.02
CA TYR A 405 -3.86 11.41 10.26
C TYR A 405 -4.68 11.38 11.55
N ASN A 406 -4.17 11.97 12.65
CA ASN A 406 -4.83 11.96 13.96
C ASN A 406 -5.85 13.09 14.16
N GLU A 407 -5.97 14.03 13.23
CA GLU A 407 -7.05 15.01 13.24
C GLU A 407 -8.40 14.30 13.12
N LYS A 408 -9.42 14.86 13.79
CA LYS A 408 -10.75 14.28 13.79
C LYS A 408 -11.82 15.35 13.79
N ASN A 409 -12.81 15.18 12.92
CA ASN A 409 -14.00 16.01 12.92
C ASN A 409 -14.92 15.69 14.11
N ASP A 410 -15.59 16.71 14.64
CA ASP A 410 -16.75 16.54 15.53
C ASP A 410 -17.96 16.16 14.68
N LEU A 411 -18.28 14.86 14.65
CA LEU A 411 -19.34 14.32 13.78
C LEU A 411 -20.75 14.87 14.07
N SER A 412 -20.93 15.59 15.19
CA SER A 412 -22.19 16.29 15.48
C SER A 412 -22.31 17.65 14.78
N LYS A 413 -21.20 18.17 14.23
CA LYS A 413 -21.10 19.52 13.66
C LYS A 413 -20.68 19.56 12.20
N ILE A 414 -20.27 18.43 11.61
CA ILE A 414 -19.85 18.38 10.20
C ILE A 414 -20.96 18.84 9.26
N ASP A 415 -20.58 19.47 8.15
CA ASP A 415 -21.47 19.85 7.07
C ASP A 415 -22.05 18.59 6.42
N ARG A 416 -23.39 18.50 6.39
CA ARG A 416 -24.14 17.38 5.81
C ARG A 416 -24.45 17.56 4.32
N THR A 417 -23.99 18.66 3.71
CA THR A 417 -24.15 18.90 2.27
C THR A 417 -23.29 17.90 1.51
N VAL A 418 -23.93 17.14 0.61
CA VAL A 418 -23.29 16.17 -0.28
C VAL A 418 -22.44 16.91 -1.32
N GLY A 419 -21.25 16.39 -1.57
CA GLY A 419 -20.38 16.87 -2.63
C GLY A 419 -19.55 18.10 -2.25
N PRO A 420 -18.91 18.71 -3.26
CA PRO A 420 -17.97 19.80 -3.09
C PRO A 420 -18.61 21.11 -2.59
N LYS A 421 -17.76 22.03 -2.13
CA LYS A 421 -18.11 23.41 -1.76
C LYS A 421 -18.03 24.38 -2.93
N THR A 422 -17.08 24.16 -3.84
CA THR A 422 -16.84 24.96 -5.06
C THR A 422 -16.53 24.02 -6.22
N ASN A 423 -16.42 24.52 -7.44
CA ASN A 423 -16.05 23.70 -8.60
C ASN A 423 -14.54 23.58 -8.83
N ASN A 424 -13.70 24.06 -7.90
CA ASN A 424 -12.25 24.22 -8.08
C ASN A 424 -11.47 22.91 -7.95
N TYR A 425 -11.78 21.94 -8.80
CA TYR A 425 -11.17 20.61 -8.84
C TYR A 425 -11.13 20.07 -10.28
N PRO A 426 -10.24 19.11 -10.59
CA PRO A 426 -10.25 18.45 -11.89
C PRO A 426 -11.45 17.53 -12.04
N ALA A 427 -12.12 17.58 -13.18
CA ALA A 427 -13.21 16.66 -13.49
C ALA A 427 -13.25 16.27 -14.98
N ASP A 428 -13.99 15.20 -15.28
CA ASP A 428 -14.30 14.77 -16.65
C ASP A 428 -13.04 14.59 -17.53
N SER A 429 -11.95 14.12 -16.92
CA SER A 429 -10.64 14.05 -17.57
C SER A 429 -10.14 12.61 -17.66
N ALA A 430 -9.23 12.32 -18.59
CA ALA A 430 -8.81 10.96 -18.88
C ALA A 430 -7.30 10.79 -19.12
N VAL A 431 -6.78 9.65 -18.68
CA VAL A 431 -5.49 9.09 -19.08
C VAL A 431 -5.76 7.81 -19.85
N GLU A 432 -5.48 7.82 -21.15
CA GLU A 432 -5.84 6.71 -22.05
C GLU A 432 -4.65 6.20 -22.85
N ASP A 433 -4.54 4.88 -23.02
CA ASP A 433 -3.61 4.29 -23.99
C ASP A 433 -2.14 4.73 -23.76
N CYS A 434 -1.76 4.91 -22.50
CA CYS A 434 -0.43 5.37 -22.09
C CYS A 434 0.43 4.22 -21.57
N LEU A 435 1.75 4.32 -21.81
CA LEU A 435 2.76 3.48 -21.18
C LEU A 435 3.49 4.31 -20.11
N ILE A 436 3.33 3.93 -18.85
CA ILE A 436 3.87 4.67 -17.70
C ILE A 436 4.78 3.75 -16.90
N HIS A 437 6.08 4.04 -16.81
CA HIS A 437 6.98 3.18 -16.03
C HIS A 437 8.19 3.87 -15.41
N GLY A 438 8.83 3.23 -14.44
CA GLY A 438 9.97 3.83 -13.77
C GLY A 438 9.60 5.05 -12.94
N ILE A 439 8.52 4.96 -12.18
CA ILE A 439 7.93 6.07 -11.45
C ILE A 439 8.47 6.12 -10.03
N GLY A 440 8.88 7.31 -9.58
CA GLY A 440 9.50 7.52 -8.28
C GLY A 440 10.99 7.23 -8.25
N ARG A 441 11.72 7.72 -9.25
CA ARG A 441 13.18 7.63 -9.23
C ARG A 441 13.81 8.41 -8.07
N VAL A 442 13.11 9.41 -7.52
CA VAL A 442 13.59 10.25 -6.40
C VAL A 442 12.64 10.17 -5.20
N GLU A 443 11.35 10.46 -5.42
CA GLU A 443 10.33 10.44 -4.36
C GLU A 443 9.90 9.00 -4.05
N ARG A 444 9.41 8.75 -2.84
CA ARG A 444 8.97 7.41 -2.38
C ARG A 444 7.48 7.33 -2.06
N GLN A 445 6.73 8.30 -2.53
CA GLN A 445 5.28 8.28 -2.52
C GLN A 445 4.58 8.68 -3.84
N PRO A 446 5.16 8.41 -5.02
CA PRO A 446 4.47 8.70 -6.26
C PRO A 446 3.56 7.55 -6.68
N ALA A 447 2.70 7.87 -7.65
CA ALA A 447 1.91 6.90 -8.40
C ALA A 447 2.09 7.13 -9.91
N GLY A 448 1.86 6.10 -10.72
CA GLY A 448 1.74 6.30 -12.17
C GLY A 448 0.60 7.27 -12.50
N VAL A 449 -0.56 7.09 -11.84
CA VAL A 449 -1.65 8.07 -11.82
C VAL A 449 -2.07 8.34 -10.37
N GLN A 450 -2.03 9.61 -9.98
CA GLN A 450 -2.44 10.10 -8.66
C GLN A 450 -3.73 10.93 -8.81
N ILE A 451 -4.76 10.59 -8.05
CA ILE A 451 -6.05 11.29 -8.04
C ILE A 451 -6.32 11.79 -6.63
N SER A 452 -6.61 13.07 -6.48
CA SER A 452 -7.01 13.66 -5.21
C SER A 452 -7.95 14.85 -5.41
N MET A 453 -9.02 14.95 -4.63
CA MET A 453 -9.99 16.04 -4.67
C MET A 453 -10.46 16.28 -6.10
N ALA A 454 -10.94 15.23 -6.77
CA ALA A 454 -11.27 15.22 -8.19
C ALA A 454 -12.56 14.41 -8.43
N MET A 455 -13.15 14.50 -9.61
CA MET A 455 -14.38 13.78 -9.95
C MET A 455 -14.28 13.17 -11.35
N ASP A 456 -14.90 12.02 -11.60
CA ASP A 456 -15.07 11.47 -12.95
C ASP A 456 -13.79 11.26 -13.79
N ILE A 457 -12.63 11.11 -13.11
CA ILE A 457 -11.37 10.79 -13.77
C ILE A 457 -11.37 9.36 -14.33
N THR A 458 -11.05 9.22 -15.61
CA THR A 458 -10.92 7.92 -16.30
C THR A 458 -9.46 7.54 -16.49
N VAL A 459 -9.09 6.30 -16.12
CA VAL A 459 -7.80 5.68 -16.46
C VAL A 459 -8.09 4.41 -17.24
N ARG A 460 -7.66 4.37 -18.50
CA ARG A 460 -8.11 3.36 -19.45
C ARG A 460 -7.00 2.87 -20.35
N ASP A 461 -6.94 1.56 -20.59
CA ASP A 461 -6.02 0.97 -21.57
C ASP A 461 -4.54 1.36 -21.28
N CYS A 462 -4.16 1.51 -20.01
CA CYS A 462 -2.81 1.92 -19.62
C CYS A 462 -1.98 0.72 -19.14
N SER A 463 -0.71 0.66 -19.54
CA SER A 463 0.29 -0.23 -18.93
C SER A 463 1.13 0.56 -17.95
N ILE A 464 1.10 0.18 -16.67
CA ILE A 464 1.78 0.90 -15.58
C ILE A 464 2.68 -0.07 -14.79
N TYR A 465 3.99 0.16 -14.76
CA TYR A 465 4.88 -0.74 -14.03
C TYR A 465 6.20 -0.12 -13.57
N ASP A 466 6.98 -0.85 -12.78
CA ASP A 466 8.26 -0.38 -12.22
C ASP A 466 8.06 0.90 -11.40
N THR A 467 7.19 0.83 -10.39
CA THR A 467 6.85 1.96 -9.53
C THR A 467 7.36 1.76 -8.11
N ALA A 468 7.98 2.80 -7.55
CA ALA A 468 8.47 2.75 -6.17
C ALA A 468 7.33 2.47 -5.16
N ARG A 469 6.11 2.92 -5.48
CA ARG A 469 4.88 2.69 -4.73
C ARG A 469 3.68 2.25 -5.60
N SER A 470 2.64 3.04 -5.80
CA SER A 470 1.42 2.59 -6.48
C SER A 470 1.55 2.66 -7.99
N GLY A 471 0.73 1.89 -8.70
CA GLY A 471 0.45 2.17 -10.10
C GLY A 471 -0.60 3.27 -10.21
N ILE A 472 -1.73 3.09 -9.54
CA ILE A 472 -2.84 4.06 -9.48
C ILE A 472 -3.22 4.29 -8.02
N ASN A 473 -3.38 5.55 -7.62
CA ASN A 473 -3.78 5.93 -6.26
C ASN A 473 -4.92 6.95 -6.27
N ILE A 474 -5.92 6.72 -5.40
CA ILE A 474 -6.99 7.68 -5.10
C ILE A 474 -6.87 8.09 -3.63
N SER A 475 -6.50 9.33 -3.35
CA SER A 475 -6.14 9.76 -2.00
C SER A 475 -7.32 9.81 -1.01
N GLU A 476 -8.55 9.96 -1.48
CA GLU A 476 -9.76 10.07 -0.65
C GLU A 476 -11.04 9.82 -1.48
N GLY A 477 -12.22 9.80 -0.85
CA GLY A 477 -13.50 9.51 -1.52
C GLY A 477 -14.09 10.69 -2.31
N THR A 478 -13.51 11.89 -2.21
CA THR A 478 -13.97 13.08 -2.96
C THR A 478 -13.73 12.91 -4.46
N TRP A 479 -14.70 13.12 -5.35
CA TRP A 479 -16.13 12.89 -5.16
C TRP A 479 -16.64 11.66 -5.93
N GLY A 480 -15.70 10.80 -6.29
CA GLY A 480 -15.94 9.53 -6.95
C GLY A 480 -16.27 9.66 -8.44
N GLY A 481 -16.90 8.62 -8.99
CA GLY A 481 -17.23 8.53 -10.41
C GLY A 481 -16.05 8.13 -11.29
N HIS A 482 -14.89 7.86 -10.68
CA HIS A 482 -13.70 7.44 -11.39
C HIS A 482 -13.92 6.10 -12.09
N LEU A 483 -13.36 5.96 -13.29
CA LEU A 483 -13.40 4.73 -14.07
C LEU A 483 -11.98 4.24 -14.34
N ILE A 484 -11.65 3.08 -13.79
CA ILE A 484 -10.37 2.42 -14.02
C ILE A 484 -10.67 1.14 -14.79
N GLU A 485 -10.25 1.06 -16.06
CA GLU A 485 -10.55 -0.11 -16.89
C GLU A 485 -9.46 -0.52 -17.87
N ARG A 486 -9.38 -1.83 -18.15
CA ARG A 486 -8.43 -2.41 -19.12
C ARG A 486 -6.98 -2.01 -18.89
N CYS A 487 -6.60 -1.75 -17.65
CA CYS A 487 -5.22 -1.45 -17.28
C CYS A 487 -4.43 -2.74 -17.02
N ASP A 488 -3.11 -2.70 -17.26
CA ASP A 488 -2.15 -3.74 -16.87
C ASP A 488 -1.13 -3.14 -15.91
N VAL A 489 -1.30 -3.40 -14.61
CA VAL A 489 -0.54 -2.72 -13.54
C VAL A 489 0.24 -3.73 -12.72
N PHE A 490 1.58 -3.64 -12.74
CA PHE A 490 2.46 -4.63 -12.10
C PHE A 490 3.84 -4.08 -11.71
N ASP A 491 4.66 -4.87 -11.02
CA ASP A 491 5.96 -4.42 -10.48
C ASP A 491 5.81 -3.10 -9.68
N THR A 492 4.82 -3.09 -8.79
CA THR A 492 4.47 -1.95 -7.95
C THR A 492 4.82 -2.24 -6.49
N VAL A 493 4.96 -1.17 -5.71
CA VAL A 493 5.30 -1.22 -4.28
C VAL A 493 6.66 -1.88 -4.12
N LEU A 494 7.60 -1.49 -4.98
CA LEU A 494 8.92 -2.11 -5.04
C LEU A 494 9.75 -1.74 -3.81
N GLU A 495 9.71 -0.48 -3.39
CA GLU A 495 10.60 0.03 -2.34
C GLU A 495 9.87 0.36 -1.02
N THR A 496 8.58 0.67 -1.11
CA THR A 496 7.69 0.92 0.03
C THR A 496 6.94 -0.33 0.49
N HIS A 497 6.12 -0.21 1.54
CA HIS A 497 5.20 -1.27 1.99
C HIS A 497 3.80 -0.72 2.28
N ASP A 498 2.85 -1.63 2.53
CA ASP A 498 1.47 -1.35 2.99
C ASP A 498 0.70 -0.48 1.99
N HIS A 499 0.57 -1.00 0.77
CA HIS A 499 -0.09 -0.33 -0.35
C HIS A 499 -0.54 -1.34 -1.41
N GLY A 500 -1.01 -0.87 -2.58
CA GLY A 500 -1.33 -1.74 -3.70
C GLY A 500 -0.94 -1.22 -5.08
N SER A 501 -1.08 -2.09 -6.09
CA SER A 501 -0.99 -1.70 -7.51
C SER A 501 -2.07 -0.68 -7.83
N PHE A 502 -3.30 -0.97 -7.39
CA PHE A 502 -4.32 0.03 -7.08
C PHE A 502 -4.36 0.25 -5.57
N ASN A 503 -4.42 1.50 -5.12
CA ASN A 503 -4.76 1.85 -3.75
C ASN A 503 -5.79 2.97 -3.72
N SER A 504 -6.64 2.97 -2.68
CA SER A 504 -7.39 4.15 -2.30
C SER A 504 -7.48 4.31 -0.79
N TRP A 505 -7.64 5.55 -0.35
CA TRP A 505 -8.24 5.86 0.96
C TRP A 505 -9.63 6.48 0.76
N GLY A 506 -10.46 6.41 1.79
CA GLY A 506 -11.75 7.09 1.93
C GLY A 506 -11.86 7.74 3.31
N ARG A 507 -10.79 8.46 3.70
CA ARG A 507 -10.66 9.16 4.99
C ARG A 507 -11.46 10.47 4.99
N ASP A 508 -12.69 10.41 4.51
CA ASP A 508 -13.59 11.55 4.30
C ASP A 508 -14.11 12.12 5.62
N ARG A 509 -14.98 13.14 5.59
CA ARG A 509 -15.38 13.88 6.79
C ARG A 509 -16.04 13.05 7.90
N PHE A 510 -16.60 11.88 7.57
CA PHE A 510 -17.19 10.94 8.54
C PHE A 510 -16.14 10.04 9.21
N TRP A 511 -15.00 9.84 8.55
CA TRP A 511 -14.04 8.81 8.91
C TRP A 511 -13.19 9.22 10.10
N ARG A 512 -13.03 8.30 11.05
CA ARG A 512 -12.17 8.48 12.21
C ARG A 512 -11.45 7.17 12.53
N SER A 513 -10.20 7.30 12.96
CA SER A 513 -9.40 6.16 13.43
C SER A 513 -9.98 5.44 14.66
N ASP A 514 -10.86 6.09 15.43
CA ASP A 514 -11.65 5.44 16.48
C ASP A 514 -12.98 4.91 15.93
N GLN A 515 -12.91 3.81 15.17
CA GLN A 515 -14.01 3.21 14.41
C GLN A 515 -15.37 3.19 15.13
N GLN A 516 -15.41 2.89 16.43
CA GLN A 516 -16.64 2.85 17.23
C GLN A 516 -17.42 4.17 17.23
N THR A 517 -16.72 5.31 17.19
CA THR A 517 -17.34 6.64 17.14
C THR A 517 -18.01 6.88 15.80
N SER A 518 -17.32 6.52 14.70
CA SER A 518 -17.90 6.58 13.36
C SER A 518 -19.08 5.60 13.22
N GLN A 519 -18.97 4.36 13.71
CA GLN A 519 -20.06 3.38 13.71
C GLN A 519 -21.32 3.95 14.40
N ALA A 520 -21.20 4.48 15.61
CA ALA A 520 -22.35 5.01 16.35
C ALA A 520 -23.00 6.24 15.67
N ALA A 521 -22.24 7.01 14.89
CA ALA A 521 -22.79 8.11 14.10
C ALA A 521 -23.52 7.59 12.85
N ILE A 522 -22.95 6.59 12.18
CA ILE A 522 -23.49 5.99 10.95
C ILE A 522 -24.76 5.17 11.25
N ASP A 523 -24.82 4.50 12.40
CA ASP A 523 -26.04 3.79 12.84
C ASP A 523 -27.24 4.76 12.97
N LYS A 524 -26.98 6.03 13.28
CA LYS A 524 -28.00 7.09 13.36
C LYS A 524 -28.31 7.71 12.00
N ASP A 525 -27.29 7.83 11.16
CA ASP A 525 -27.41 8.38 9.80
C ASP A 525 -26.57 7.54 8.82
N PRO A 526 -27.20 6.53 8.17
CA PRO A 526 -26.49 5.65 7.25
C PRO A 526 -26.02 6.33 5.96
N THR A 527 -26.33 7.62 5.74
CA THR A 527 -25.93 8.36 4.54
C THR A 527 -24.55 9.00 4.65
N LEU A 528 -24.00 9.12 5.86
CA LEU A 528 -22.73 9.81 6.13
C LEU A 528 -21.53 9.38 5.28
N PRO A 529 -21.32 8.07 5.02
CA PRO A 529 -20.20 7.63 4.20
C PRO A 529 -20.26 8.11 2.74
N PHE A 530 -21.43 8.56 2.27
CA PHE A 530 -21.68 8.94 0.89
C PHE A 530 -21.71 10.45 0.67
N LEU A 531 -21.40 11.26 1.70
CA LEU A 531 -21.34 12.72 1.57
C LEU A 531 -20.24 13.15 0.60
N ASP A 532 -19.08 12.52 0.66
CA ASP A 532 -17.94 12.78 -0.23
C ASP A 532 -17.84 11.73 -1.34
N ALA A 533 -17.94 10.43 -1.01
CA ALA A 533 -17.98 9.32 -1.98
C ALA A 533 -19.35 9.20 -2.69
N MET A 534 -19.81 10.29 -3.30
CA MET A 534 -21.18 10.42 -3.82
C MET A 534 -21.42 9.68 -5.14
N LYS A 535 -20.43 9.62 -6.03
CA LYS A 535 -20.50 8.87 -7.28
C LYS A 535 -19.73 7.56 -7.15
N THR A 536 -20.26 6.48 -7.71
CA THR A 536 -19.62 5.16 -7.62
C THR A 536 -18.34 5.14 -8.45
N THR A 537 -17.22 4.81 -7.82
CA THR A 537 -15.95 4.53 -8.51
C THR A 537 -15.97 3.09 -9.02
N THR A 538 -15.57 2.88 -10.27
CA THR A 538 -15.58 1.56 -10.93
C THR A 538 -14.17 1.11 -11.29
N ILE A 539 -13.82 -0.11 -10.90
CA ILE A 539 -12.57 -0.79 -11.29
C ILE A 539 -12.94 -2.07 -12.04
N ARG A 540 -12.63 -2.15 -13.33
CA ARG A 540 -13.02 -3.31 -14.14
C ARG A 540 -12.07 -3.74 -15.23
N ASP A 541 -12.27 -4.96 -15.71
CA ASP A 541 -11.61 -5.49 -16.91
C ASP A 541 -10.08 -5.32 -16.89
N SER A 542 -9.44 -5.31 -15.72
CA SER A 542 -8.03 -4.95 -15.54
C SER A 542 -7.21 -6.08 -14.92
N ARG A 543 -5.90 -6.05 -15.15
CA ARG A 543 -4.93 -7.01 -14.60
C ARG A 543 -3.99 -6.33 -13.61
N TRP A 544 -3.79 -6.99 -12.48
CA TRP A 544 -3.14 -6.41 -11.30
C TRP A 544 -2.11 -7.37 -10.72
N ARG A 545 -0.94 -6.85 -10.34
CA ARG A 545 0.09 -7.59 -9.61
C ARG A 545 0.92 -6.67 -8.71
N CYS A 546 0.76 -6.81 -7.40
CA CYS A 546 1.58 -6.09 -6.43
C CYS A 546 2.58 -7.01 -5.74
N ASP A 547 3.85 -6.62 -5.67
CA ASP A 547 4.90 -7.49 -5.13
C ASP A 547 5.05 -7.39 -3.59
N HIS A 548 4.84 -6.21 -2.99
CA HIS A 548 4.95 -6.01 -1.53
C HIS A 548 3.72 -5.30 -0.91
N GLY A 549 2.52 -5.72 -1.31
CA GLY A 549 1.26 -5.11 -0.93
C GLY A 549 0.05 -5.93 -1.39
N TRP A 550 -1.03 -5.30 -1.87
CA TRP A 550 -2.19 -5.97 -2.49
C TRP A 550 -2.37 -5.60 -3.95
N ASP A 551 -2.99 -6.49 -4.74
CA ASP A 551 -3.23 -6.21 -6.16
C ASP A 551 -4.24 -5.05 -6.29
N ILE A 552 -5.32 -5.12 -5.51
CA ILE A 552 -6.25 -4.00 -5.27
C ILE A 552 -6.37 -3.79 -3.76
N ASP A 553 -6.02 -2.59 -3.30
CA ASP A 553 -6.04 -2.18 -1.89
C ASP A 553 -7.04 -1.04 -1.66
N LEU A 554 -8.29 -1.36 -1.30
CA LEU A 554 -9.21 -0.36 -0.76
C LEU A 554 -8.93 -0.20 0.72
N ASP A 555 -8.16 0.82 1.07
CA ASP A 555 -7.70 1.10 2.42
C ASP A 555 -8.67 2.02 3.18
N ASP A 556 -8.28 2.51 4.37
CA ASP A 556 -9.07 3.31 5.32
C ASP A 556 -10.31 4.03 4.75
N GLY A 557 -11.50 3.49 5.01
CA GLY A 557 -12.76 4.19 4.77
C GLY A 557 -13.23 4.24 3.32
N SER A 558 -12.49 3.64 2.39
CA SER A 558 -12.83 3.59 0.96
C SER A 558 -14.28 3.14 0.74
N THR A 559 -15.11 4.01 0.16
CA THR A 559 -16.56 3.85 0.11
C THR A 559 -17.08 4.03 -1.32
N ASN A 560 -18.17 3.32 -1.67
CA ASN A 560 -18.89 3.41 -2.94
C ASN A 560 -18.09 2.95 -4.18
N TYR A 561 -17.75 1.66 -4.20
CA TYR A 561 -16.95 1.04 -5.27
C TYR A 561 -17.67 -0.13 -5.94
N ASP A 562 -17.55 -0.22 -7.26
CA ASP A 562 -17.86 -1.42 -8.06
C ASP A 562 -16.55 -2.01 -8.62
N ILE A 563 -16.28 -3.29 -8.35
CA ILE A 563 -15.01 -3.96 -8.67
C ILE A 563 -15.32 -5.29 -9.38
N TYR A 564 -15.14 -5.37 -10.69
CA TYR A 564 -15.52 -6.58 -11.42
C TYR A 564 -14.68 -6.89 -12.65
N ASN A 565 -14.65 -8.16 -13.06
CA ASN A 565 -13.86 -8.62 -14.20
C ASN A 565 -12.35 -8.31 -14.05
N ASN A 566 -11.82 -8.33 -12.82
CA ASN A 566 -10.40 -8.12 -12.60
C ASN A 566 -9.64 -9.44 -12.44
N LEU A 567 -8.42 -9.48 -12.97
CA LEU A 567 -7.46 -10.57 -12.77
C LEU A 567 -6.35 -10.10 -11.81
N MET A 568 -6.28 -10.71 -10.63
CA MET A 568 -5.33 -10.37 -9.57
C MET A 568 -4.30 -11.51 -9.42
N LEU A 569 -3.03 -11.21 -9.69
CA LEU A 569 -1.99 -12.22 -9.91
C LEU A 569 -1.11 -12.52 -8.68
N ASN A 570 -1.24 -11.81 -7.56
CA ASN A 570 -0.37 -12.06 -6.40
C ASN A 570 -1.08 -11.95 -5.07
N ASN A 571 -1.40 -10.73 -4.62
CA ASN A 571 -1.86 -10.48 -3.26
C ASN A 571 -3.36 -10.23 -3.10
N GLY A 572 -4.13 -10.36 -4.19
CA GLY A 572 -5.59 -10.41 -4.15
C GLY A 572 -6.24 -9.06 -3.79
N LEU A 573 -7.44 -9.15 -3.23
CA LEU A 573 -8.32 -8.00 -2.98
C LEU A 573 -8.37 -7.67 -1.48
N LYS A 574 -7.94 -6.48 -1.09
CA LYS A 574 -8.16 -5.93 0.26
C LYS A 574 -9.30 -4.94 0.28
N LEU A 575 -10.16 -5.14 1.26
CA LEU A 575 -11.29 -4.27 1.58
C LEU A 575 -11.15 -3.89 3.07
N ARG A 576 -10.61 -2.70 3.38
CA ARG A 576 -10.41 -2.18 4.74
C ARG A 576 -11.36 -1.02 5.04
N GLU A 577 -12.23 -1.16 6.04
CA GLU A 577 -13.23 -0.13 6.43
C GLU A 577 -14.10 0.37 5.25
N GLY A 578 -15.07 1.25 5.47
CA GLY A 578 -15.90 1.81 4.40
C GLY A 578 -17.19 1.04 4.09
N PHE A 579 -17.90 1.48 3.04
CA PHE A 579 -19.30 1.11 2.76
C PHE A 579 -19.56 0.87 1.26
N ARG A 580 -20.53 0.02 0.95
CA ARG A 580 -21.05 -0.27 -0.40
C ARG A 580 -19.92 -0.52 -1.41
N ARG A 581 -19.05 -1.48 -1.10
CA ARG A 581 -18.03 -2.00 -2.00
C ARG A 581 -18.52 -3.32 -2.56
N HIS A 582 -18.81 -3.34 -3.86
CA HIS A 582 -19.36 -4.49 -4.56
C HIS A 582 -18.27 -5.09 -5.43
N ALA A 583 -17.83 -6.30 -5.11
CA ALA A 583 -16.80 -7.04 -5.82
C ALA A 583 -17.36 -8.34 -6.41
N TRP A 584 -17.50 -8.43 -7.72
CA TRP A 584 -18.02 -9.63 -8.37
C TRP A 584 -17.28 -10.00 -9.65
N ASN A 585 -17.36 -11.27 -10.04
CA ASN A 585 -16.77 -11.74 -11.28
C ASN A 585 -15.25 -11.51 -11.41
N ASN A 586 -14.52 -11.47 -10.29
CA ASN A 586 -13.07 -11.33 -10.26
C ASN A 586 -12.36 -12.68 -10.09
N ILE A 587 -11.10 -12.73 -10.47
CA ILE A 587 -10.22 -13.89 -10.29
C ILE A 587 -9.03 -13.47 -9.41
N THR A 588 -8.80 -14.15 -8.29
CA THR A 588 -7.59 -13.97 -7.49
C THR A 588 -6.73 -15.21 -7.53
N VAL A 589 -5.59 -15.14 -8.22
CA VAL A 589 -4.69 -16.26 -8.43
C VAL A 589 -3.87 -16.51 -7.17
N ASN A 590 -3.87 -17.75 -6.69
CA ASN A 590 -3.17 -18.19 -5.46
C ASN A 590 -3.51 -17.40 -4.17
N ASN A 591 -4.55 -16.57 -4.19
CA ASN A 591 -4.95 -15.70 -3.09
C ASN A 591 -6.48 -15.60 -3.01
N GLY A 592 -6.98 -14.69 -2.18
CA GLY A 592 -8.42 -14.48 -1.96
C GLY A 592 -8.70 -13.06 -1.44
N LEU A 593 -9.79 -12.93 -0.69
CA LEU A 593 -10.21 -11.69 -0.06
C LEU A 593 -9.48 -11.44 1.28
N HIS A 594 -9.16 -10.17 1.54
CA HIS A 594 -8.59 -9.68 2.79
C HIS A 594 -9.54 -8.63 3.39
N PRO A 595 -10.59 -9.06 4.11
CA PRO A 595 -11.55 -8.15 4.73
C PRO A 595 -11.01 -7.68 6.08
N HIS A 596 -10.73 -6.39 6.21
CA HIS A 596 -10.06 -5.83 7.37
C HIS A 596 -10.97 -4.79 8.03
N VAL A 597 -11.20 -4.90 9.35
CA VAL A 597 -11.88 -3.87 10.17
C VAL A 597 -13.19 -3.32 9.57
N TRP A 598 -14.09 -4.17 9.08
CA TRP A 598 -15.35 -3.68 8.50
C TRP A 598 -16.26 -3.03 9.53
N TYR A 599 -17.00 -2.00 9.09
CA TYR A 599 -18.14 -1.47 9.82
C TYR A 599 -19.32 -2.45 9.76
N HIS A 600 -20.15 -2.48 10.80
CA HIS A 600 -21.45 -3.12 10.73
C HIS A 600 -22.38 -2.33 9.81
N GLY A 601 -23.21 -3.05 9.05
CA GLY A 601 -24.10 -2.42 8.05
C GLY A 601 -23.33 -1.78 6.88
N SER A 602 -22.12 -2.25 6.56
CA SER A 602 -21.34 -1.73 5.44
C SER A 602 -22.02 -1.92 4.08
N LYS A 603 -22.90 -2.93 3.97
CA LYS A 603 -23.61 -3.30 2.73
C LYS A 603 -22.68 -3.68 1.59
N ASP A 604 -21.49 -4.17 1.93
CA ASP A 604 -20.54 -4.71 0.98
C ASP A 604 -21.05 -6.02 0.39
N GLN A 605 -20.73 -6.26 -0.89
CA GLN A 605 -21.16 -7.46 -1.59
C GLN A 605 -19.97 -8.09 -2.33
N VAL A 606 -19.67 -9.34 -2.06
CA VAL A 606 -18.58 -10.11 -2.66
C VAL A 606 -19.11 -11.46 -3.12
N TYR A 607 -19.37 -11.60 -4.42
CA TYR A 607 -20.06 -12.77 -4.98
C TYR A 607 -19.62 -13.09 -6.41
N SER A 608 -19.89 -14.30 -6.88
CA SER A 608 -19.51 -14.78 -8.22
C SER A 608 -18.02 -14.64 -8.54
N ASN A 609 -17.13 -14.66 -7.53
CA ASN A 609 -15.68 -14.58 -7.74
C ASN A 609 -15.04 -15.98 -7.76
N ILE A 610 -13.85 -16.07 -8.35
CA ILE A 610 -12.95 -17.23 -8.23
C ILE A 610 -11.83 -16.88 -7.26
N PHE A 611 -11.82 -17.50 -6.08
CA PHE A 611 -10.80 -17.36 -5.05
C PHE A 611 -9.96 -18.63 -4.93
N MET A 612 -8.63 -18.48 -5.01
CA MET A 612 -7.70 -19.60 -4.90
C MET A 612 -7.09 -19.78 -3.50
N SER A 613 -7.60 -19.03 -2.51
CA SER A 613 -7.26 -19.13 -1.10
C SER A 613 -8.48 -18.78 -0.24
N ALA A 614 -8.48 -19.24 1.01
CA ALA A 614 -9.41 -18.77 2.02
C ALA A 614 -9.17 -17.29 2.36
N HIS A 615 -10.24 -16.64 2.85
CA HIS A 615 -10.20 -15.26 3.36
C HIS A 615 -9.14 -15.07 4.44
N LYS A 616 -8.55 -13.87 4.47
CA LYS A 616 -7.59 -13.43 5.50
C LYS A 616 -8.16 -12.26 6.29
N PRO A 617 -9.16 -12.49 7.16
CA PRO A 617 -9.78 -11.43 7.93
C PRO A 617 -8.82 -10.88 8.98
N ALA A 618 -8.87 -9.57 9.19
CA ALA A 618 -8.12 -8.90 10.27
C ALA A 618 -9.05 -8.05 11.12
N ARG A 619 -9.05 -8.30 12.43
CA ARG A 619 -9.92 -7.65 13.43
C ARG A 619 -11.41 -7.72 13.06
N MET A 620 -11.86 -8.91 12.62
CA MET A 620 -13.26 -9.21 12.34
C MET A 620 -13.66 -10.49 13.07
N SER A 621 -14.45 -10.37 14.13
CA SER A 621 -14.78 -11.47 15.03
C SER A 621 -16.27 -11.69 15.27
N SER A 622 -17.11 -10.78 14.77
CA SER A 622 -18.56 -10.84 14.86
C SER A 622 -19.20 -11.15 13.48
N PRO A 623 -20.46 -11.60 13.44
CA PRO A 623 -21.20 -11.75 12.18
C PRO A 623 -21.44 -10.39 11.48
N TYR A 624 -21.23 -10.35 10.17
CA TYR A 624 -21.52 -9.20 9.31
C TYR A 624 -22.57 -9.60 8.27
N VAL A 625 -23.85 -9.41 8.61
CA VAL A 625 -24.99 -9.95 7.84
C VAL A 625 -26.00 -8.91 7.39
N ASP A 626 -25.97 -7.70 7.95
CA ASP A 626 -26.92 -6.64 7.58
C ASP A 626 -26.55 -6.02 6.23
N GLY A 627 -27.35 -6.33 5.20
CA GLY A 627 -27.13 -5.94 3.80
C GLY A 627 -25.80 -6.42 3.18
N THR A 628 -25.00 -7.14 3.95
CA THR A 628 -23.66 -7.60 3.61
C THR A 628 -23.75 -9.01 3.05
N ARG A 629 -23.14 -9.23 1.90
CA ARG A 629 -23.15 -10.52 1.22
C ARG A 629 -21.74 -10.91 0.87
N VAL A 630 -21.17 -11.91 1.52
CA VAL A 630 -19.96 -12.60 1.04
C VAL A 630 -20.37 -14.05 0.85
N ASP A 631 -20.83 -14.38 -0.37
CA ASP A 631 -21.39 -15.69 -0.67
C ASP A 631 -21.39 -15.96 -2.18
N GLU A 632 -21.70 -17.19 -2.57
CA GLU A 632 -21.75 -17.62 -3.98
C GLU A 632 -20.42 -17.35 -4.70
N ASN A 633 -19.30 -17.71 -4.07
CA ASN A 633 -17.99 -17.68 -4.70
C ASN A 633 -17.51 -19.12 -4.97
N LEU A 634 -16.62 -19.28 -5.95
CA LEU A 634 -15.88 -20.52 -6.14
C LEU A 634 -14.55 -20.44 -5.39
N TYR A 635 -14.26 -21.46 -4.58
CA TYR A 635 -12.97 -21.65 -3.95
C TYR A 635 -12.20 -22.85 -4.53
N SER A 636 -10.96 -22.64 -4.95
CA SER A 636 -10.08 -23.75 -5.40
C SER A 636 -9.36 -24.47 -4.26
N VAL A 637 -9.64 -24.09 -3.00
CA VAL A 637 -9.11 -24.69 -1.78
C VAL A 637 -10.18 -25.49 -1.06
N ASN A 638 -9.76 -26.33 -0.11
CA ASN A 638 -10.71 -27.18 0.62
C ASN A 638 -11.69 -26.35 1.47
N LYS A 639 -12.94 -26.84 1.56
CA LYS A 639 -14.03 -26.23 2.33
C LYS A 639 -13.66 -25.93 3.78
N ALA A 640 -12.95 -26.86 4.44
CA ALA A 640 -12.55 -26.68 5.83
C ALA A 640 -11.68 -25.43 6.02
N ALA A 641 -10.81 -25.10 5.07
CA ALA A 641 -9.94 -23.93 5.14
C ALA A 641 -10.71 -22.61 5.07
N VAL A 642 -11.71 -22.53 4.20
CA VAL A 642 -12.59 -21.36 4.04
C VAL A 642 -13.49 -21.20 5.27
N MET A 643 -14.18 -22.27 5.65
CA MET A 643 -15.17 -22.24 6.74
C MET A 643 -14.56 -21.95 8.11
N ARG A 644 -13.24 -22.09 8.32
CA ARG A 644 -12.57 -21.65 9.56
C ARG A 644 -12.85 -20.18 9.89
N ASN A 645 -12.89 -19.34 8.87
CA ASN A 645 -13.15 -17.90 9.01
C ASN A 645 -14.63 -17.61 8.73
N SER A 646 -15.17 -18.12 7.62
CA SER A 646 -16.53 -17.80 7.17
C SER A 646 -17.63 -18.25 8.13
N SER A 647 -17.44 -19.32 8.92
CA SER A 647 -18.45 -19.75 9.89
C SER A 647 -18.72 -18.71 10.97
N LYS A 648 -17.68 -18.01 11.44
CA LYS A 648 -17.81 -16.95 12.47
C LYS A 648 -18.46 -15.70 11.90
N LEU A 649 -18.10 -15.36 10.66
CA LEU A 649 -18.62 -14.20 9.94
C LEU A 649 -20.02 -14.43 9.36
N GLN A 650 -20.47 -15.69 9.34
CA GLN A 650 -21.71 -16.18 8.70
C GLN A 650 -21.74 -16.03 7.18
N TRP A 651 -20.60 -16.21 6.54
CA TRP A 651 -20.38 -16.05 5.11
C TRP A 651 -20.25 -17.40 4.39
N ASP A 652 -20.24 -17.34 3.05
CA ASP A 652 -19.94 -18.46 2.14
C ASP A 652 -20.82 -19.71 2.34
N LYS A 653 -22.09 -19.50 2.73
CA LYS A 653 -23.05 -20.61 2.98
C LYS A 653 -23.39 -21.36 1.70
N ASN A 654 -23.49 -20.65 0.58
CA ASN A 654 -23.83 -21.15 -0.76
C ASN A 654 -22.63 -21.12 -1.71
N SER A 655 -21.43 -20.84 -1.20
CA SER A 655 -20.20 -20.93 -1.99
C SER A 655 -19.83 -22.38 -2.29
N ILE A 656 -19.20 -22.59 -3.44
CA ILE A 656 -18.83 -23.91 -3.95
C ILE A 656 -17.31 -24.08 -3.97
N TYR A 657 -16.85 -25.32 -4.08
CA TYR A 657 -15.44 -25.69 -3.94
C TYR A 657 -15.05 -26.64 -5.06
N GLY A 658 -13.99 -26.34 -5.80
CA GLY A 658 -13.59 -27.15 -6.95
C GLY A 658 -12.47 -26.52 -7.77
N ASP A 659 -12.00 -27.27 -8.77
CA ASP A 659 -11.06 -26.76 -9.76
C ASP A 659 -11.77 -25.71 -10.63
N PRO A 660 -11.24 -24.48 -10.77
CA PRO A 660 -11.78 -23.49 -11.70
C PRO A 660 -11.78 -23.94 -13.16
N MET A 661 -10.98 -24.95 -13.54
CA MET A 661 -10.86 -25.44 -14.92
C MET A 661 -10.44 -24.33 -15.90
N PHE A 662 -9.41 -23.56 -15.53
CA PHE A 662 -8.85 -22.53 -16.40
C PHE A 662 -8.43 -23.10 -17.77
N ILE A 663 -8.57 -22.29 -18.82
CA ILE A 663 -8.29 -22.67 -20.21
C ILE A 663 -6.78 -22.87 -20.40
N ASP A 664 -5.98 -21.83 -20.16
CA ASP A 664 -4.53 -21.84 -20.33
C ASP A 664 -3.84 -20.83 -19.40
N PRO A 665 -3.81 -21.11 -18.09
CA PRO A 665 -3.24 -20.18 -17.11
C PRO A 665 -1.73 -19.98 -17.27
N ALA A 666 -1.02 -20.89 -17.97
CA ALA A 666 0.41 -20.73 -18.24
C ALA A 666 0.70 -19.58 -19.21
N ASN A 667 -0.23 -19.29 -20.12
CA ASN A 667 -0.17 -18.17 -21.06
C ASN A 667 -1.13 -17.02 -20.68
N ALA A 668 -1.41 -16.87 -19.37
CA ALA A 668 -2.27 -15.84 -18.80
C ALA A 668 -3.76 -15.89 -19.19
N ASP A 669 -4.26 -17.01 -19.73
CA ASP A 669 -5.69 -17.18 -20.02
C ASP A 669 -6.41 -17.86 -18.84
N PHE A 670 -6.93 -17.02 -17.96
CA PHE A 670 -7.69 -17.42 -16.78
C PHE A 670 -9.20 -17.52 -17.02
N ARG A 671 -9.65 -17.53 -18.28
CA ARG A 671 -11.03 -17.93 -18.57
C ARG A 671 -11.23 -19.38 -18.16
N VAL A 672 -12.46 -19.74 -17.81
CA VAL A 672 -12.84 -21.10 -17.42
C VAL A 672 -13.50 -21.84 -18.59
N LYS A 673 -13.30 -23.15 -18.66
CA LYS A 673 -13.91 -24.03 -19.65
C LYS A 673 -15.41 -24.22 -19.39
N ASP A 674 -16.14 -24.67 -20.42
CA ASP A 674 -17.50 -25.18 -20.25
C ASP A 674 -17.53 -26.30 -19.20
N GLY A 675 -18.54 -26.29 -18.34
CA GLY A 675 -18.66 -27.22 -17.20
C GLY A 675 -17.82 -26.85 -15.98
N SER A 676 -17.10 -25.72 -15.99
CA SER A 676 -16.46 -25.21 -14.78
C SER A 676 -17.49 -24.91 -13.69
N PRO A 677 -17.21 -25.29 -12.42
CA PRO A 677 -18.08 -24.95 -11.31
C PRO A 677 -18.26 -23.42 -11.14
N ALA A 678 -17.28 -22.62 -11.56
CA ALA A 678 -17.38 -21.15 -11.46
C ALA A 678 -18.66 -20.60 -12.13
N LEU A 679 -19.07 -21.22 -13.23
CA LEU A 679 -20.26 -20.82 -13.98
C LEU A 679 -21.56 -21.02 -13.17
N GLU A 680 -21.59 -21.97 -12.23
CA GLU A 680 -22.76 -22.26 -11.37
C GLU A 680 -23.02 -21.16 -10.34
N VAL A 681 -21.95 -20.48 -9.89
CA VAL A 681 -22.06 -19.31 -9.00
C VAL A 681 -22.21 -17.99 -9.77
N GLY A 682 -22.48 -18.04 -11.08
CA GLY A 682 -22.71 -16.85 -11.89
C GLY A 682 -21.46 -16.14 -12.39
N PHE A 683 -20.27 -16.74 -12.22
CA PHE A 683 -19.06 -16.22 -12.88
C PHE A 683 -19.23 -16.27 -14.40
N LYS A 684 -18.73 -15.24 -15.09
CA LYS A 684 -18.73 -15.08 -16.54
C LYS A 684 -17.32 -14.77 -16.99
N ASN A 685 -16.86 -15.50 -18.00
CA ASN A 685 -15.59 -15.18 -18.66
C ASN A 685 -15.59 -13.74 -19.18
N PHE A 686 -14.45 -13.06 -19.00
CA PHE A 686 -14.16 -11.75 -19.56
C PHE A 686 -12.87 -11.82 -20.40
N PRO A 687 -12.63 -10.86 -21.31
CA PRO A 687 -11.44 -10.87 -22.18
C PRO A 687 -10.14 -10.82 -21.37
N MET A 688 -9.16 -11.66 -21.73
CA MET A 688 -7.84 -11.74 -21.09
C MET A 688 -6.71 -11.12 -21.93
N ASP A 689 -7.07 -10.58 -23.10
CA ASP A 689 -6.18 -10.06 -24.14
C ASP A 689 -6.32 -8.54 -24.35
N GLN A 690 -7.14 -7.87 -23.54
CA GLN A 690 -7.42 -6.44 -23.65
C GLN A 690 -6.72 -5.56 -22.62
N PHE A 691 -5.87 -6.13 -21.76
CA PHE A 691 -5.18 -5.36 -20.72
C PHE A 691 -4.04 -4.51 -21.30
N GLY A 692 -3.93 -3.29 -20.81
CA GLY A 692 -2.80 -2.41 -21.03
C GLY A 692 -2.88 -1.60 -22.32
N VAL A 693 -1.73 -0.99 -22.66
CA VAL A 693 -1.58 -0.11 -23.81
C VAL A 693 -1.90 -0.82 -25.13
N LYS A 694 -2.62 -0.11 -26.01
CA LYS A 694 -3.09 -0.55 -27.32
C LYS A 694 -2.31 0.11 -28.46
N LYS A 695 -1.81 1.33 -28.29
CA LYS A 695 -0.98 2.03 -29.28
C LYS A 695 0.15 1.11 -29.75
N PRO A 696 0.26 0.79 -31.06
CA PRO A 696 1.19 -0.25 -31.52
C PRO A 696 2.65 -0.02 -31.14
N SER A 697 3.13 1.22 -31.21
CA SER A 697 4.52 1.55 -30.86
C SER A 697 4.79 1.34 -29.37
N LEU A 698 3.86 1.71 -28.50
CA LEU A 698 4.00 1.52 -27.06
C LEU A 698 3.81 0.06 -26.65
N LYS A 699 2.83 -0.64 -27.25
CA LYS A 699 2.60 -2.06 -27.00
C LYS A 699 3.81 -2.92 -27.39
N ALA A 700 4.58 -2.51 -28.41
CA ALA A 700 5.80 -3.20 -28.81
C ALA A 700 6.93 -3.14 -27.76
N ILE A 701 6.95 -2.10 -26.91
CA ILE A 701 7.97 -1.91 -25.86
C ILE A 701 7.45 -2.18 -24.44
N ALA A 702 6.14 -2.28 -24.27
CA ALA A 702 5.51 -2.58 -22.98
C ALA A 702 5.89 -3.99 -22.49
N ARG A 703 6.24 -4.09 -21.20
CA ARG A 703 6.40 -5.40 -20.53
C ARG A 703 5.04 -5.98 -20.17
N THR A 704 5.03 -7.26 -19.83
CA THR A 704 3.89 -7.97 -19.23
C THR A 704 4.27 -8.54 -17.86
N PRO A 705 3.33 -8.69 -16.92
CA PRO A 705 3.61 -9.22 -15.60
C PRO A 705 4.03 -10.68 -15.65
N ILE A 706 4.83 -11.08 -14.66
CA ILE A 706 5.14 -12.48 -14.43
C ILE A 706 3.85 -13.21 -14.00
N ILE A 707 3.47 -14.22 -14.77
CA ILE A 707 2.31 -15.06 -14.46
C ILE A 707 2.70 -16.05 -13.36
N PRO A 708 1.99 -16.05 -12.21
CA PRO A 708 2.30 -16.95 -11.10
C PRO A 708 1.98 -18.40 -11.48
N GLN A 709 2.84 -19.32 -11.05
CA GLN A 709 2.51 -20.75 -11.12
C GLN A 709 1.35 -21.06 -10.18
N LEU A 710 0.36 -21.81 -10.67
CA LEU A 710 -0.80 -22.18 -9.86
C LEU A 710 -0.40 -23.12 -8.73
N LYS A 711 -0.80 -22.79 -7.50
CA LYS A 711 -0.71 -23.67 -6.35
C LYS A 711 -1.87 -24.66 -6.44
N THR A 712 -1.63 -25.84 -7.02
CA THR A 712 -2.67 -26.89 -7.06
C THR A 712 -2.96 -27.40 -5.65
N SER A 713 -4.22 -27.75 -5.41
CA SER A 713 -4.68 -28.48 -4.23
C SER A 713 -4.17 -29.93 -4.27
N GLY A 714 -2.84 -30.12 -4.24
CA GLY A 714 -2.20 -31.44 -4.28
C GLY A 714 -0.68 -31.41 -4.51
N SER A 715 -0.12 -30.39 -5.16
CA SER A 715 1.34 -30.33 -5.40
C SER A 715 2.07 -29.65 -4.25
N ARG A 716 2.47 -30.45 -3.26
CA ARG A 716 3.78 -30.24 -2.63
C ARG A 716 4.78 -31.10 -3.39
N SER A 717 5.38 -30.56 -4.44
CA SER A 717 6.61 -31.11 -5.04
C SER A 717 7.84 -30.79 -4.17
N GLY A 718 7.73 -31.01 -2.87
CA GLY A 718 8.87 -31.13 -1.96
C GLY A 718 9.08 -32.61 -1.70
N LYS A 719 10.33 -33.08 -1.77
CA LYS A 719 10.73 -34.45 -1.39
C LYS A 719 9.94 -34.92 -0.15
N PRO A 720 9.52 -36.20 -0.05
CA PRO A 720 8.82 -36.71 1.13
C PRO A 720 9.78 -36.65 2.33
N GLY A 721 9.72 -35.53 3.04
CA GLY A 721 10.66 -35.14 4.06
C GLY A 721 10.47 -33.64 4.36
N GLN A 722 9.92 -33.38 5.54
CA GLN A 722 9.82 -32.08 6.23
C GLN A 722 8.53 -31.25 6.10
N ILE A 723 7.77 -31.36 7.20
CA ILE A 723 7.07 -30.32 7.97
C ILE A 723 5.92 -29.61 7.25
N THR A 724 4.73 -30.20 7.39
CA THR A 724 3.46 -29.45 7.42
C THR A 724 3.57 -28.32 8.46
N LYS A 725 3.57 -27.05 8.04
CA LYS A 725 3.40 -25.91 8.96
C LYS A 725 2.15 -26.16 9.82
N SER A 726 2.35 -26.24 11.13
CA SER A 726 1.32 -26.49 12.13
C SER A 726 0.35 -25.31 12.22
N VAL A 727 -0.93 -25.60 12.50
CA VAL A 727 -1.90 -24.59 12.93
C VAL A 727 -1.38 -23.96 14.23
N PRO A 728 -1.25 -22.62 14.34
CA PRO A 728 -0.83 -21.97 15.58
C PRO A 728 -1.76 -22.34 16.72
N GLN A 729 -1.20 -22.73 17.85
CA GLN A 729 -1.96 -23.10 19.03
C GLN A 729 -2.55 -21.84 19.68
N GLN A 730 -3.78 -21.94 20.21
CA GLN A 730 -4.36 -20.87 21.04
C GLN A 730 -3.51 -20.72 22.31
N VAL A 731 -2.79 -19.61 22.42
CA VAL A 731 -2.03 -19.27 23.63
C VAL A 731 -2.90 -18.35 24.46
N THR A 732 -3.02 -18.57 25.77
CA THR A 732 -3.85 -17.70 26.63
C THR A 732 -3.03 -16.94 27.66
N TRP A 733 -3.44 -15.71 27.96
CA TRP A 733 -2.86 -14.88 29.01
C TRP A 733 -3.94 -14.06 29.69
N LEU A 734 -3.99 -14.11 31.03
CA LEU A 734 -5.03 -13.47 31.85
C LEU A 734 -6.48 -13.84 31.46
N GLY A 735 -6.66 -15.03 30.90
CA GLY A 735 -7.94 -15.53 30.41
C GLY A 735 -8.32 -15.08 28.99
N ALA A 736 -7.49 -14.28 28.32
CA ALA A 736 -7.66 -13.90 26.92
C ALA A 736 -6.83 -14.80 25.97
N THR A 737 -7.27 -14.97 24.73
CA THR A 737 -6.55 -15.68 23.66
C THR A 737 -5.62 -14.74 22.91
N LEU A 738 -4.39 -15.20 22.66
CA LEU A 738 -3.33 -14.53 21.95
C LEU A 738 -3.01 -15.20 20.60
N LYS A 739 -2.53 -14.39 19.66
CA LYS A 739 -2.06 -14.80 18.33
C LYS A 739 -0.84 -13.97 17.91
N ASN A 740 0.06 -14.59 17.13
CA ASN A 740 1.10 -13.87 16.39
C ASN A 740 0.54 -13.26 15.11
N LEU A 741 0.94 -12.02 14.80
CA LEU A 741 0.66 -11.42 13.51
C LEU A 741 1.47 -12.11 12.41
N GLU A 742 0.87 -12.28 11.24
CA GLU A 742 1.53 -12.86 10.08
C GLU A 742 1.23 -12.06 8.81
N GLY A 743 2.24 -11.92 7.94
CA GLY A 743 2.10 -11.34 6.61
C GLY A 743 1.42 -9.98 6.64
N VAL A 744 0.30 -9.84 5.94
CA VAL A 744 -0.35 -8.54 5.79
C VAL A 744 -1.21 -8.10 6.99
N GLU A 745 -1.30 -8.91 8.04
CA GLU A 745 -2.09 -8.58 9.24
C GLU A 745 -1.53 -7.38 10.01
N PHE A 746 -0.23 -7.06 9.86
CA PHE A 746 0.39 -5.90 10.50
C PHE A 746 -0.30 -4.57 10.16
N SER A 747 -0.76 -4.42 8.92
CA SER A 747 -1.50 -3.25 8.43
C SER A 747 -2.76 -2.94 9.24
N ALA A 748 -3.53 -3.98 9.62
CA ALA A 748 -4.77 -3.81 10.40
C ALA A 748 -4.55 -3.23 11.82
N TYR A 749 -3.31 -3.32 12.32
CA TYR A 749 -2.88 -2.76 13.59
C TYR A 749 -2.06 -1.47 13.42
N GLY A 750 -1.73 -1.06 12.19
CA GLY A 750 -0.90 0.12 11.92
C GLY A 750 0.55 -0.05 12.35
N VAL A 751 1.08 -1.27 12.32
CA VAL A 751 2.45 -1.61 12.77
C VAL A 751 3.24 -2.24 11.63
N SER A 752 4.57 -2.26 11.74
CA SER A 752 5.42 -3.00 10.79
C SER A 752 5.75 -4.41 11.28
N GLU A 753 6.23 -5.27 10.38
CA GLU A 753 6.69 -6.63 10.72
C GLU A 753 7.83 -6.60 11.75
N GLU A 754 8.72 -5.60 11.67
CA GLU A 754 9.87 -5.47 12.56
C GLU A 754 9.47 -5.12 14.00
N GLU A 755 8.37 -4.38 14.17
CA GLU A 755 7.79 -4.07 15.48
C GLU A 755 7.08 -5.27 16.08
N GLY A 756 6.28 -5.96 15.25
CA GLY A 756 5.48 -7.10 15.67
C GLY A 756 4.51 -6.78 16.82
N GLY A 757 4.12 -7.84 17.52
CA GLY A 757 3.31 -7.80 18.74
C GLY A 757 2.56 -9.12 18.98
N ALA A 758 1.94 -9.23 20.15
CA ALA A 758 1.05 -10.34 20.50
C ALA A 758 -0.41 -9.86 20.52
N ALA A 759 -1.22 -10.32 19.55
CA ALA A 759 -2.58 -9.84 19.32
C ALA A 759 -3.59 -10.58 20.19
N LEU A 760 -4.52 -9.85 20.80
CA LEU A 760 -5.63 -10.38 21.59
C LEU A 760 -6.85 -10.60 20.68
N THR A 761 -7.28 -11.86 20.55
CA THR A 761 -8.32 -12.27 19.57
C THR A 761 -9.60 -12.83 20.20
N ASP A 762 -9.62 -13.02 21.51
CA ASP A 762 -10.82 -13.39 22.27
C ASP A 762 -10.60 -13.03 23.73
N ILE A 763 -11.50 -12.25 24.31
CA ILE A 763 -11.40 -11.80 25.70
C ILE A 763 -12.75 -12.03 26.39
N PRO A 764 -12.90 -13.12 27.16
CA PRO A 764 -14.10 -13.35 27.95
C PRO A 764 -14.34 -12.21 28.95
N ALA A 765 -15.57 -11.71 29.05
CA ALA A 765 -15.92 -10.57 29.92
C ALA A 765 -15.59 -10.80 31.41
N THR A 766 -15.52 -12.06 31.85
CA THR A 766 -15.18 -12.45 33.23
C THR A 766 -13.67 -12.55 33.48
N SER A 767 -12.86 -12.50 32.43
CA SER A 767 -11.39 -12.69 32.48
C SER A 767 -10.67 -11.58 33.23
N ALA A 768 -9.46 -11.88 33.70
CA ALA A 768 -8.60 -10.86 34.32
C ALA A 768 -8.15 -9.81 33.29
N ALA A 769 -7.99 -10.19 32.03
CA ALA A 769 -7.68 -9.28 30.93
C ALA A 769 -8.80 -8.22 30.74
N ALA A 770 -10.07 -8.66 30.64
CA ALA A 770 -11.20 -7.75 30.51
C ALA A 770 -11.31 -6.79 31.70
N LYS A 771 -11.18 -7.31 32.93
CA LYS A 771 -11.20 -6.50 34.16
C LYS A 771 -10.05 -5.49 34.24
N ALA A 772 -8.94 -5.78 33.57
CA ALA A 772 -7.80 -4.90 33.47
C ALA A 772 -7.90 -3.90 32.30
N GLY A 773 -9.04 -3.86 31.60
CA GLY A 773 -9.31 -2.92 30.52
C GLY A 773 -8.75 -3.31 29.15
N LEU A 774 -8.25 -4.55 28.99
CA LEU A 774 -7.88 -5.09 27.68
C LEU A 774 -9.13 -5.48 26.89
N THR A 775 -9.09 -5.26 25.58
CA THR A 775 -10.19 -5.54 24.65
C THR A 775 -9.73 -6.37 23.47
N GLU A 776 -10.65 -7.07 22.81
CA GLU A 776 -10.34 -7.76 21.56
C GLU A 776 -9.81 -6.75 20.52
N GLY A 777 -8.77 -7.15 19.77
CA GLY A 777 -8.10 -6.27 18.80
C GLY A 777 -6.95 -5.44 19.39
N ASP A 778 -6.65 -5.58 20.68
CA ASP A 778 -5.42 -5.06 21.28
C ASP A 778 -4.20 -5.84 20.81
N LEU A 779 -3.08 -5.14 20.58
CA LEU A 779 -1.79 -5.73 20.27
C LEU A 779 -0.75 -5.33 21.32
N ILE A 780 -0.25 -6.30 22.08
CA ILE A 780 0.77 -6.05 23.11
C ILE A 780 2.15 -5.94 22.42
N GLN A 781 2.78 -4.77 22.53
CA GLN A 781 4.12 -4.49 21.99
C GLN A 781 5.20 -4.30 23.06
N GLY A 782 4.81 -4.26 24.34
CA GLY A 782 5.78 -4.23 25.42
C GLY A 782 5.21 -4.43 26.81
N VAL A 783 6.08 -4.83 27.74
CA VAL A 783 5.77 -5.03 29.16
C VAL A 783 6.92 -4.46 30.00
N ASN A 784 6.62 -3.56 30.95
CA ASN A 784 7.58 -2.87 31.80
C ASN A 784 8.79 -2.30 31.04
N GLY A 785 8.53 -1.69 29.87
CA GLY A 785 9.56 -1.11 28.99
C GLY A 785 10.33 -2.10 28.11
N LYS A 786 10.13 -3.42 28.26
CA LYS A 786 10.72 -4.43 27.37
C LYS A 786 9.82 -4.67 26.16
N ALA A 787 10.39 -4.70 24.96
CA ALA A 787 9.66 -4.92 23.71
C ALA A 787 9.13 -6.36 23.58
N VAL A 788 7.99 -6.50 22.91
CA VAL A 788 7.31 -7.77 22.61
C VAL A 788 6.94 -7.78 21.13
N LYS A 789 7.58 -8.68 20.35
CA LYS A 789 7.35 -8.83 18.90
C LYS A 789 6.38 -9.96 18.55
N ASN A 790 6.15 -10.89 19.48
CA ASN A 790 5.30 -12.07 19.29
C ASN A 790 4.94 -12.67 20.66
N THR A 791 4.09 -13.70 20.67
CA THR A 791 3.65 -14.42 21.87
C THR A 791 4.82 -15.04 22.63
N ASP A 792 5.80 -15.62 21.94
CA ASP A 792 6.93 -16.28 22.60
C ASP A 792 7.75 -15.27 23.41
N GLN A 793 8.03 -14.10 22.82
CA GLN A 793 8.72 -13.01 23.50
C GLN A 793 7.89 -12.43 24.65
N LEU A 794 6.56 -12.36 24.51
CA LEU A 794 5.68 -11.93 25.60
C LEU A 794 5.88 -12.82 26.84
N PHE A 795 5.83 -14.15 26.68
CA PHE A 795 6.01 -15.06 27.82
C PHE A 795 7.42 -15.04 28.39
N GLN A 796 8.46 -14.91 27.55
CA GLN A 796 9.84 -14.72 28.03
C GLN A 796 10.01 -13.46 28.87
N VAL A 797 9.35 -12.36 28.48
CA VAL A 797 9.38 -11.11 29.26
C VAL A 797 8.62 -11.27 30.57
N LEU A 798 7.45 -11.90 30.54
CA LEU A 798 6.60 -12.10 31.72
C LEU A 798 7.22 -13.02 32.78
N SER A 799 7.96 -14.06 32.38
CA SER A 799 8.66 -14.96 33.30
C SER A 799 9.87 -14.29 33.98
N ALA A 800 10.42 -13.24 33.38
CA ALA A 800 11.54 -12.48 33.94
C ALA A 800 11.10 -11.37 34.91
N ILE A 801 9.80 -11.18 35.13
CA ILE A 801 9.25 -10.12 35.98
C ILE A 801 8.61 -10.79 37.20
N GLN A 802 8.87 -10.26 38.40
CA GLN A 802 8.33 -10.76 39.67
C GLN A 802 7.32 -9.78 40.32
N SER A 803 6.86 -8.78 39.56
CA SER A 803 5.89 -7.77 40.00
C SER A 803 4.44 -8.21 39.78
N GLU A 804 3.54 -7.84 40.69
CA GLU A 804 2.07 -7.95 40.54
C GLU A 804 1.53 -6.98 39.49
N SER A 805 2.09 -5.78 39.46
CA SER A 805 1.71 -4.72 38.52
C SER A 805 2.59 -4.77 37.27
N LEU A 806 1.96 -4.85 36.10
CA LEU A 806 2.58 -4.84 34.79
C LEU A 806 2.11 -3.62 33.99
N LYS A 807 3.05 -2.79 33.56
CA LYS A 807 2.79 -1.70 32.63
C LYS A 807 2.92 -2.22 31.21
N LEU A 808 1.83 -2.29 30.48
CA LEU A 808 1.77 -2.75 29.10
C LEU A 808 1.82 -1.57 28.14
N LYS A 809 2.59 -1.72 27.06
CA LYS A 809 2.47 -0.91 25.85
C LYS A 809 1.57 -1.67 24.88
N VAL A 810 0.38 -1.14 24.62
CA VAL A 810 -0.66 -1.77 23.79
C VAL A 810 -0.96 -0.88 22.60
N VAL A 811 -1.08 -1.46 21.41
CA VAL A 811 -1.66 -0.79 20.24
C VAL A 811 -3.14 -1.15 20.18
N ARG A 812 -3.99 -0.14 20.29
CA ARG A 812 -5.45 -0.21 20.15
C ARG A 812 -5.88 0.84 19.13
N ASP A 813 -6.64 0.44 18.12
CA ASP A 813 -7.09 1.35 17.06
C ASP A 813 -5.94 2.14 16.43
N GLN A 814 -4.84 1.42 16.12
CA GLN A 814 -3.57 1.97 15.62
C GLN A 814 -2.89 3.02 16.52
N LYS A 815 -3.31 3.15 17.78
CA LYS A 815 -2.71 4.07 18.76
C LYS A 815 -2.04 3.31 19.88
N VAL A 816 -0.84 3.76 20.22
CA VAL A 816 -0.14 3.27 21.40
C VAL A 816 -0.81 3.86 22.65
N ILE A 817 -1.30 2.99 23.51
CA ILE A 817 -1.78 3.31 24.86
C ILE A 817 -0.93 2.55 25.88
N GLU A 818 -0.89 3.07 27.10
CA GLU A 818 -0.31 2.36 28.23
C GLU A 818 -1.43 1.89 29.16
N LEU A 819 -1.39 0.61 29.54
CA LEU A 819 -2.33 0.02 30.48
C LEU A 819 -1.56 -0.62 31.63
N THR A 820 -2.03 -0.42 32.85
CA THR A 820 -1.50 -1.12 34.02
C THR A 820 -2.40 -2.30 34.33
N VAL A 821 -1.82 -3.50 34.29
CA VAL A 821 -2.53 -4.75 34.54
C VAL A 821 -1.97 -5.40 35.79
N VAL A 822 -2.87 -5.74 36.72
CA VAL A 822 -2.55 -6.48 37.93
C VAL A 822 -2.76 -7.97 37.64
N ARG A 823 -1.67 -8.74 37.62
CA ARG A 823 -1.75 -10.21 37.52
C ARG A 823 -1.79 -10.80 38.92
N ARG A 824 -2.56 -11.87 39.11
CA ARG A 824 -2.66 -12.57 40.40
C ARG A 824 -1.68 -13.73 40.55
N SER A 825 -1.00 -14.07 39.47
CA SER A 825 -0.09 -15.21 39.39
C SER A 825 1.18 -14.87 38.62
N ILE A 826 2.28 -15.50 39.00
CA ILE A 826 3.58 -15.45 38.33
C ILE A 826 3.97 -16.85 37.86
N VAL A 827 4.91 -16.90 36.91
CA VAL A 827 5.55 -18.15 36.50
C VAL A 827 6.99 -18.11 36.97
N GLU A 828 7.34 -18.96 37.93
CA GLU A 828 8.73 -19.20 38.33
C GLU A 828 9.28 -20.36 37.50
N VAL A 829 10.47 -20.18 36.93
CA VAL A 829 11.17 -21.22 36.18
C VAL A 829 12.53 -21.45 36.81
N GLU A 830 12.84 -22.71 37.12
CA GLU A 830 14.15 -23.12 37.60
C GLU A 830 14.69 -24.22 36.68
N THR A 831 15.99 -24.18 36.39
CA THR A 831 16.66 -25.17 35.54
C THR A 831 17.81 -25.79 36.31
N SER A 832 17.99 -27.10 36.19
CA SER A 832 19.06 -27.80 36.89
C SER A 832 19.72 -28.90 36.06
N SER A 833 20.93 -29.29 36.47
CA SER A 833 21.67 -30.39 35.85
C SER A 833 21.32 -31.75 36.45
N SER A 834 20.73 -31.79 37.65
CA SER A 834 20.22 -32.98 38.35
C SER A 834 18.89 -32.68 39.07
N PRO A 835 18.08 -33.70 39.42
CA PRO A 835 16.86 -33.52 40.20
C PRO A 835 17.04 -32.80 41.54
N GLU A 836 18.15 -33.04 42.24
CA GLU A 836 18.42 -32.50 43.58
C GLU A 836 18.87 -31.03 43.54
N GLY A 837 19.19 -30.51 42.35
CA GLY A 837 19.66 -29.15 42.18
C GLY A 837 18.55 -28.12 41.97
N PHE A 838 17.28 -28.48 42.20
CA PHE A 838 16.18 -27.51 42.29
C PHE A 838 16.08 -26.97 43.71
N THR A 839 16.43 -25.70 43.90
CA THR A 839 16.46 -25.02 45.20
C THR A 839 15.23 -24.15 45.44
N LYS A 840 14.63 -23.62 44.36
CA LYS A 840 13.44 -22.78 44.42
C LYS A 840 12.17 -23.59 44.23
N LEU A 841 12.22 -24.59 43.36
CA LEU A 841 11.12 -25.49 43.01
C LEU A 841 11.52 -26.94 43.30
N PRO A 842 11.77 -27.32 44.57
CA PRO A 842 12.22 -28.65 44.92
C PRO A 842 11.18 -29.70 44.49
N VAL A 843 11.66 -30.87 44.06
CA VAL A 843 10.79 -31.99 43.69
C VAL A 843 9.94 -32.40 44.89
N PRO A 844 8.61 -32.56 44.74
CA PRO A 844 7.72 -32.90 45.84
C PRO A 844 7.95 -34.34 46.32
N ALA A 845 7.51 -34.63 47.55
CA ALA A 845 7.33 -36.01 47.98
C ALA A 845 6.15 -36.67 47.24
N THR A 846 6.09 -38.00 47.22
CA THR A 846 5.00 -38.78 46.62
C THR A 846 3.63 -38.26 47.05
N SER A 847 2.77 -37.97 46.08
CA SER A 847 1.42 -37.45 46.28
C SER A 847 0.37 -38.57 46.30
N VAL A 848 -0.64 -38.40 47.17
CA VAL A 848 -1.83 -39.28 47.24
C VAL A 848 -2.94 -38.86 46.27
N GLN A 849 -2.76 -37.77 45.53
CA GLN A 849 -3.76 -37.28 44.58
C GLN A 849 -3.79 -38.16 43.32
N THR A 850 -4.98 -38.34 42.76
CA THR A 850 -5.16 -39.15 41.55
C THR A 850 -5.08 -38.26 40.30
N VAL A 851 -4.22 -38.64 39.35
CA VAL A 851 -4.13 -37.99 38.03
C VAL A 851 -4.69 -38.90 36.95
N THR A 852 -5.51 -38.33 36.07
CA THR A 852 -6.04 -38.99 34.88
C THR A 852 -5.63 -38.23 33.62
N ALA A 853 -5.65 -38.90 32.46
CA ALA A 853 -5.42 -38.27 31.17
C ALA A 853 -6.65 -38.43 30.27
N ASN A 854 -6.94 -37.43 29.45
CA ASN A 854 -8.09 -37.46 28.54
C ASN A 854 -7.90 -38.44 27.37
N LYS A 855 -6.66 -38.84 27.12
CA LYS A 855 -6.23 -39.75 26.07
C LYS A 855 -5.16 -40.68 26.62
N LYS A 856 -4.97 -41.82 25.95
CA LYS A 856 -3.95 -42.78 26.33
C LYS A 856 -2.55 -42.20 26.09
N THR A 857 -1.68 -42.31 27.09
CA THR A 857 -0.25 -41.95 27.00
C THR A 857 0.55 -43.12 26.40
N GLY A 858 1.62 -42.81 25.69
CA GLY A 858 2.31 -43.78 24.81
C GLY A 858 3.43 -44.59 25.47
N ASN A 859 3.88 -44.21 26.66
CA ASN A 859 5.13 -44.72 27.25
C ASN A 859 5.01 -45.10 28.73
N ASN A 860 4.73 -44.14 29.62
CA ASN A 860 4.63 -44.37 31.06
C ASN A 860 3.17 -44.24 31.53
N SER A 861 2.88 -44.89 32.66
CA SER A 861 1.62 -44.69 33.38
C SER A 861 1.50 -43.25 33.86
N VAL A 862 0.27 -42.72 33.86
CA VAL A 862 -0.03 -41.39 34.43
C VAL A 862 0.26 -41.31 35.93
N ALA A 863 0.32 -42.44 36.62
CA ALA A 863 0.65 -42.53 38.04
C ALA A 863 2.08 -42.05 38.38
N VAL A 864 2.98 -41.99 37.40
CA VAL A 864 4.33 -41.43 37.59
C VAL A 864 4.29 -39.93 37.87
N LEU A 865 3.26 -39.20 37.42
CA LEU A 865 3.18 -37.74 37.60
C LEU A 865 3.04 -37.29 39.05
N THR A 866 2.86 -38.22 39.99
CA THR A 866 2.67 -37.96 41.42
C THR A 866 3.57 -38.83 42.29
N ASP A 867 4.60 -39.48 41.73
CA ASP A 867 5.42 -40.46 42.45
C ASP A 867 6.60 -39.84 43.24
N GLY A 868 6.84 -38.54 43.06
CA GLY A 868 7.91 -37.77 43.71
C GLY A 868 9.29 -38.01 43.10
N LYS A 869 9.39 -38.47 41.84
CA LYS A 869 10.67 -38.86 41.22
C LYS A 869 10.90 -38.17 39.87
N LEU A 870 12.11 -37.63 39.69
CA LEU A 870 12.61 -37.20 38.38
C LEU A 870 13.74 -38.11 37.89
N ALA A 871 13.69 -38.47 36.61
CA ALA A 871 14.65 -39.37 35.99
C ALA A 871 15.06 -38.86 34.60
N THR A 872 16.10 -39.42 33.99
CA THR A 872 16.44 -39.12 32.59
C THR A 872 15.45 -39.84 31.65
N GLY A 873 14.25 -39.28 31.47
CA GLY A 873 13.15 -39.92 30.73
C GLY A 873 11.99 -38.96 30.45
N TYR A 874 10.88 -39.48 29.92
CA TYR A 874 9.83 -38.64 29.33
C TYR A 874 8.57 -38.52 30.19
N GLY A 875 8.46 -39.34 31.25
CA GLY A 875 7.19 -39.54 31.97
C GLY A 875 6.03 -39.83 30.99
N PRO A 876 4.76 -39.74 31.38
CA PRO A 876 3.66 -39.97 30.45
C PRO A 876 3.60 -38.86 29.39
N VAL A 877 3.63 -39.24 28.11
CA VAL A 877 3.45 -38.33 26.97
C VAL A 877 2.40 -38.87 26.00
N PHE A 878 1.64 -37.99 25.36
CA PHE A 878 0.69 -38.38 24.32
C PHE A 878 1.41 -38.72 23.01
N ALA A 879 0.83 -39.64 22.23
CA ALA A 879 1.38 -39.99 20.92
C ALA A 879 1.47 -38.77 19.99
N ASN A 880 2.44 -38.77 19.07
CA ASN A 880 2.57 -37.74 18.05
C ASN A 880 1.25 -37.54 17.29
N ALA A 881 1.00 -36.30 16.84
CA ALA A 881 -0.27 -35.88 16.23
C ALA A 881 -1.50 -35.88 17.17
N THR A 882 -1.38 -36.33 18.42
CA THR A 882 -2.45 -36.17 19.42
C THR A 882 -2.68 -34.69 19.69
N ARG A 883 -3.89 -34.21 19.40
CA ARG A 883 -4.33 -32.83 19.69
C ARG A 883 -5.09 -32.77 21.01
N ASN A 884 -4.93 -31.64 21.72
CA ASN A 884 -5.61 -31.33 22.97
C ASN A 884 -5.38 -32.40 24.05
N GLY A 885 -4.14 -32.87 24.20
CA GLY A 885 -3.79 -33.74 25.33
C GLY A 885 -3.97 -32.98 26.64
N ALA A 886 -4.52 -33.61 27.67
CA ALA A 886 -4.68 -32.98 28.97
C ALA A 886 -4.59 -34.00 30.11
N TYR A 887 -3.96 -33.57 31.20
CA TYR A 887 -3.93 -34.27 32.49
C TYR A 887 -4.89 -33.57 33.47
N LYS A 888 -5.53 -34.32 34.35
CA LYS A 888 -6.46 -33.80 35.36
C LYS A 888 -6.20 -34.45 36.71
N MET A 889 -6.01 -33.63 37.73
CA MET A 889 -5.79 -34.03 39.11
C MET A 889 -7.05 -33.74 39.95
N ASP A 890 -7.46 -34.72 40.76
CA ASP A 890 -8.48 -34.55 41.81
C ASP A 890 -7.78 -34.28 43.16
N LEU A 891 -8.07 -33.13 43.77
CA LEU A 891 -7.57 -32.75 45.10
C LEU A 891 -8.41 -33.37 46.25
N GLY A 892 -9.50 -34.07 45.91
CA GLY A 892 -10.44 -34.76 46.80
C GLY A 892 -11.54 -33.86 47.35
N ALA A 893 -11.25 -32.58 47.55
CA ALA A 893 -12.19 -31.55 47.99
C ALA A 893 -11.78 -30.19 47.40
N VAL A 894 -12.69 -29.21 47.47
CA VAL A 894 -12.36 -27.82 47.10
C VAL A 894 -11.38 -27.26 48.12
N LYS A 895 -10.20 -26.83 47.65
CA LYS A 895 -9.10 -26.31 48.48
C LYS A 895 -8.55 -25.00 47.91
N PRO A 896 -8.07 -24.08 48.76
CA PRO A 896 -7.37 -22.88 48.31
C PRO A 896 -6.02 -23.27 47.70
N VAL A 897 -5.88 -23.15 46.38
CA VAL A 897 -4.66 -23.51 45.65
C VAL A 897 -3.71 -22.32 45.61
N THR A 898 -2.46 -22.48 46.03
CA THR A 898 -1.46 -21.40 46.09
C THR A 898 -0.41 -21.52 44.99
N GLU A 899 -0.10 -22.73 44.56
CA GLU A 899 0.95 -23.03 43.59
C GLU A 899 0.65 -24.32 42.82
N ILE A 900 0.99 -24.33 41.52
CA ILE A 900 0.82 -25.47 40.62
C ILE A 900 2.11 -25.63 39.81
N THR A 901 2.82 -26.73 40.02
CA THR A 901 4.20 -26.91 39.54
C THR A 901 4.33 -28.17 38.70
N SER A 902 5.14 -28.09 37.63
CA SER A 902 5.50 -29.20 36.78
C SER A 902 7.01 -29.31 36.60
N TRP A 903 7.49 -30.55 36.56
CA TRP A 903 8.90 -30.87 36.34
C TRP A 903 9.06 -31.80 35.15
N SER A 904 10.15 -31.61 34.40
CA SER A 904 10.44 -32.39 33.22
C SER A 904 11.94 -32.51 32.94
N TYR A 905 12.29 -33.52 32.16
CA TYR A 905 13.62 -33.70 31.60
C TYR A 905 13.69 -33.08 30.20
N ASN A 906 14.45 -32.00 30.08
CA ASN A 906 14.56 -31.17 28.87
C ASN A 906 15.62 -31.69 27.87
N MET A 907 16.47 -32.64 28.28
CA MET A 907 17.45 -33.32 27.41
C MET A 907 18.31 -32.35 26.58
N GLY A 908 18.80 -31.26 27.20
CA GLY A 908 19.65 -30.29 26.52
C GLY A 908 18.97 -29.58 25.34
N ASN A 909 17.68 -29.27 25.46
CA ASN A 909 16.83 -28.63 24.45
C ASN A 909 16.40 -29.54 23.27
N THR A 910 16.64 -30.85 23.35
CA THR A 910 16.25 -31.81 22.28
C THR A 910 14.73 -32.07 22.25
N ARG A 911 14.03 -31.92 23.37
CA ARG A 911 12.58 -32.19 23.53
C ARG A 911 11.70 -30.94 23.53
N GLY A 912 12.29 -29.74 23.62
CA GLY A 912 11.57 -28.46 23.62
C GLY A 912 11.05 -28.01 24.99
N ALA A 913 10.55 -26.77 25.04
CA ALA A 913 10.06 -26.09 26.24
C ALA A 913 8.85 -26.79 26.89
N GLN A 914 8.66 -26.62 28.20
CA GLN A 914 7.36 -26.92 28.82
C GLN A 914 6.34 -25.89 28.32
N LYS A 915 5.32 -26.36 27.58
CA LYS A 915 4.21 -25.54 27.09
C LYS A 915 2.88 -26.12 27.56
N VAL A 916 2.19 -25.43 28.47
CA VAL A 916 0.96 -25.92 29.12
C VAL A 916 0.05 -24.78 29.55
N ILE A 917 -1.26 -25.01 29.47
CA ILE A 917 -2.29 -24.13 30.04
C ILE A 917 -2.92 -24.84 31.24
N ILE A 918 -2.97 -24.13 32.36
CA ILE A 918 -3.48 -24.64 33.63
C ILE A 918 -4.91 -24.12 33.86
N TYR A 919 -5.82 -25.02 34.24
CA TYR A 919 -7.20 -24.70 34.58
C TYR A 919 -7.58 -25.25 35.95
N GLY A 920 -8.57 -24.62 36.59
CA GLY A 920 -9.15 -25.04 37.87
C GLY A 920 -10.69 -25.11 37.83
N SER A 921 -11.28 -26.04 38.56
CA SER A 921 -12.74 -26.08 38.80
C SER A 921 -13.07 -26.42 40.25
N ASN A 922 -14.03 -25.70 40.81
CA ASN A 922 -14.57 -25.95 42.16
C ASN A 922 -15.75 -26.94 42.17
N SER A 923 -16.04 -27.58 41.03
CA SER A 923 -17.13 -28.54 40.91
C SER A 923 -16.98 -29.68 41.92
N ALA A 924 -18.07 -29.98 42.64
CA ALA A 924 -18.11 -31.10 43.58
C ALA A 924 -18.00 -32.47 42.88
N THR A 925 -18.38 -32.57 41.60
CA THR A 925 -18.28 -33.79 40.77
C THR A 925 -17.32 -33.58 39.60
N ASP A 926 -16.81 -34.65 38.99
CA ASP A 926 -15.90 -34.55 37.84
C ASP A 926 -16.59 -33.80 36.68
N PRO A 927 -16.11 -32.60 36.29
CA PRO A 927 -16.71 -31.80 35.20
C PRO A 927 -16.48 -32.40 33.80
N GLY A 928 -15.65 -33.43 33.67
CA GLY A 928 -15.27 -34.05 32.40
C GLY A 928 -14.00 -33.43 31.80
N TRP A 929 -13.94 -33.34 30.47
CA TRP A 929 -12.77 -32.82 29.71
C TRP A 929 -13.09 -31.60 28.84
N ASP A 930 -14.31 -31.06 28.97
CA ASP A 930 -14.66 -29.80 28.33
C ASP A 930 -14.04 -28.65 29.12
N LEU A 931 -12.94 -28.10 28.60
CA LEU A 931 -12.18 -27.01 29.24
C LEU A 931 -13.02 -25.75 29.48
N LYS A 932 -14.15 -25.58 28.79
CA LYS A 932 -15.09 -24.46 29.03
C LYS A 932 -15.75 -24.51 30.41
N LYS A 933 -15.75 -25.69 31.06
CA LYS A 933 -16.25 -25.88 32.43
C LYS A 933 -15.21 -25.58 33.51
N PHE A 934 -14.01 -25.17 33.11
CA PHE A 934 -12.92 -24.85 34.01
C PHE A 934 -12.51 -23.38 33.85
N THR A 935 -12.00 -22.80 34.93
CA THR A 935 -11.43 -21.46 34.96
C THR A 935 -9.96 -21.53 34.52
N PRO A 936 -9.53 -20.83 33.47
CA PRO A 936 -8.11 -20.74 33.11
C PRO A 936 -7.35 -19.97 34.20
N LEU A 937 -6.30 -20.58 34.75
CA LEU A 937 -5.47 -20.01 35.82
C LEU A 937 -4.21 -19.34 35.29
N GLY A 938 -3.62 -19.88 34.22
CA GLY A 938 -2.43 -19.32 33.60
C GLY A 938 -1.80 -20.27 32.57
N SER A 939 -0.83 -19.75 31.82
CA SER A 939 -0.05 -20.52 30.85
C SER A 939 1.42 -20.50 31.26
N ILE A 940 2.10 -21.64 31.08
CA ILE A 940 3.54 -21.79 31.25
C ILE A 940 4.14 -22.05 29.86
N ASP A 941 5.10 -21.22 29.45
CA ASP A 941 6.02 -21.47 28.34
C ASP A 941 7.44 -21.17 28.82
N THR A 942 8.25 -22.22 29.00
CA THR A 942 9.59 -22.06 29.57
C THR A 942 10.68 -21.69 28.55
N GLY A 943 10.35 -21.62 27.26
CA GLY A 943 11.33 -21.36 26.20
C GLY A 943 12.47 -22.40 26.09
N ALA A 944 13.52 -22.06 25.35
CA ALA A 944 14.62 -22.96 24.97
C ALA A 944 15.73 -23.08 26.04
N ALA A 945 15.38 -23.56 27.24
CA ALA A 945 16.38 -23.84 28.28
C ALA A 945 17.40 -24.89 27.80
N LYS A 946 18.67 -24.79 28.23
CA LYS A 946 19.73 -25.75 27.85
C LYS A 946 20.08 -26.78 28.93
N ALA A 947 19.56 -26.62 30.14
CA ALA A 947 19.82 -27.55 31.24
C ALA A 947 19.12 -28.91 31.02
N LYS A 948 19.56 -29.92 31.79
CA LYS A 948 19.03 -31.29 31.70
C LYS A 948 17.61 -31.39 32.25
N PHE A 949 17.31 -30.71 33.34
CA PHE A 949 16.01 -30.69 33.99
C PHE A 949 15.46 -29.27 34.07
N ILE A 950 14.14 -29.16 34.05
CA ILE A 950 13.43 -27.90 34.19
C ILE A 950 12.18 -28.08 35.05
N ALA A 951 11.98 -27.12 35.95
CA ALA A 951 10.80 -26.97 36.78
C ALA A 951 10.12 -25.65 36.42
N ALA A 952 8.79 -25.65 36.37
CA ALA A 952 8.02 -24.45 36.14
C ALA A 952 6.80 -24.44 37.04
N SER A 953 6.57 -23.32 37.72
CA SER A 953 5.52 -23.17 38.70
C SER A 953 4.65 -21.97 38.39
N LEU A 954 3.34 -22.17 38.32
CA LEU A 954 2.36 -21.10 38.38
C LEU A 954 2.04 -20.84 39.85
N GLN A 955 2.50 -19.71 40.39
CA GLN A 955 2.35 -19.36 41.80
C GLN A 955 1.44 -18.14 41.95
N SER A 956 0.64 -18.12 43.01
CA SER A 956 -0.05 -16.91 43.44
C SER A 956 0.95 -15.91 44.02
N LEU A 957 0.73 -14.60 43.80
CA LEU A 957 1.54 -13.56 44.42
C LEU A 957 1.23 -13.42 45.92
N ASP A 958 2.28 -13.21 46.73
CA ASP A 958 2.23 -12.99 48.19
C ASP A 958 1.57 -14.10 49.03
N GLY A 959 1.61 -15.37 48.58
CA GLY A 959 1.02 -16.48 49.34
C GLY A 959 -0.51 -16.39 49.51
N LYS A 960 -1.17 -15.69 48.57
CA LYS A 960 -2.63 -15.64 48.42
C LYS A 960 -3.11 -16.97 47.82
N THR A 961 -4.12 -16.96 46.95
CA THR A 961 -4.65 -18.16 46.30
C THR A 961 -4.87 -17.87 44.82
N LEU A 962 -4.57 -18.85 43.95
CA LEU A 962 -4.98 -18.91 42.54
C LEU A 962 -6.50 -19.13 42.42
N GLY A 963 -7.13 -19.60 43.50
CA GLY A 963 -8.56 -19.83 43.64
C GLY A 963 -8.85 -21.11 44.42
N ASP A 964 -10.11 -21.31 44.76
CA ASP A 964 -10.56 -22.50 45.47
C ASP A 964 -10.99 -23.56 44.46
N PHE A 965 -10.24 -24.65 44.37
CA PHE A 965 -10.44 -25.68 43.33
C PHE A 965 -10.40 -27.09 43.93
N ARG A 966 -11.18 -27.99 43.33
CA ARG A 966 -11.04 -29.44 43.53
C ARG A 966 -10.31 -30.09 42.36
N TRP A 967 -10.55 -29.61 41.14
CA TRP A 967 -10.02 -30.19 39.91
C TRP A 967 -9.01 -29.25 39.29
N ILE A 968 -7.80 -29.73 39.00
CA ILE A 968 -6.76 -29.00 38.27
C ILE A 968 -6.46 -29.72 36.96
N VAL A 969 -6.38 -28.98 35.86
CA VAL A 969 -6.10 -29.53 34.52
C VAL A 969 -4.87 -28.87 33.91
N TRP A 970 -3.95 -29.70 33.40
CA TRP A 970 -2.81 -29.30 32.58
C TRP A 970 -3.09 -29.68 31.14
N ALA A 971 -3.54 -28.73 30.34
CA ALA A 971 -3.74 -28.90 28.91
C ALA A 971 -2.40 -28.68 28.17
N VAL A 972 -1.85 -29.74 27.59
CA VAL A 972 -0.52 -29.69 26.97
C VAL A 972 -0.55 -29.27 25.52
N SER A 973 0.56 -28.64 25.15
CA SER A 973 0.85 -28.12 23.82
C SER A 973 1.82 -29.03 23.06
N PRO A 974 1.73 -29.09 21.72
CA PRO A 974 2.83 -29.59 20.92
C PRO A 974 4.08 -28.72 21.08
N VAL A 975 5.23 -29.33 21.38
CA VAL A 975 6.51 -28.67 21.63
C VAL A 975 7.38 -28.49 20.38
N SER A 976 7.10 -29.22 19.30
CA SER A 976 7.71 -28.99 17.99
C SER A 976 6.77 -29.34 16.82
N PRO A 977 6.92 -28.70 15.65
CA PRO A 977 6.18 -29.07 14.45
C PRO A 977 6.74 -30.33 13.76
N ALA A 978 7.90 -30.84 14.19
CA ALA A 978 8.50 -32.06 13.68
C ALA A 978 7.67 -33.30 14.11
N GLY A 979 7.64 -34.33 13.27
CA GLY A 979 6.95 -35.59 13.58
C GLY A 979 5.42 -35.51 13.78
N GLY A 980 4.77 -34.40 13.40
CA GLY A 980 3.32 -34.21 13.50
C GLY A 980 2.83 -33.51 14.77
N GLY A 981 3.73 -32.97 15.60
CA GLY A 981 3.37 -32.26 16.84
C GLY A 981 3.56 -33.12 18.09
N GLU A 982 4.81 -33.35 18.49
CA GLU A 982 5.16 -34.00 19.76
C GLU A 982 4.60 -33.17 20.94
N ASN A 983 3.98 -33.80 21.95
CA ASN A 983 3.41 -33.08 23.10
C ASN A 983 4.44 -32.86 24.23
N THR A 984 4.23 -31.82 25.04
CA THR A 984 5.00 -31.59 26.28
C THR A 984 5.01 -32.84 27.16
N ALA A 985 6.21 -33.21 27.61
CA ALA A 985 6.48 -34.32 28.52
C ALA A 985 6.63 -33.81 29.96
N PHE A 986 6.01 -34.48 30.93
CA PHE A 986 6.16 -34.20 32.35
C PHE A 986 6.56 -35.46 33.09
N GLN A 987 7.34 -35.29 34.15
CA GLN A 987 7.68 -36.38 35.05
C GLN A 987 6.99 -36.24 36.40
N GLU A 988 6.68 -35.02 36.82
CA GLU A 988 6.01 -34.76 38.10
C GLU A 988 5.08 -33.54 37.97
N LEU A 989 3.95 -33.57 38.67
CA LEU A 989 2.97 -32.50 38.83
C LEU A 989 2.61 -32.35 40.30
N ALA A 990 2.65 -31.13 40.82
CA ALA A 990 2.25 -30.83 42.19
C ALA A 990 1.24 -29.69 42.23
N VAL A 991 0.35 -29.76 43.22
CA VAL A 991 -0.54 -28.66 43.61
C VAL A 991 -0.33 -28.41 45.09
N VAL A 992 0.07 -27.20 45.43
CA VAL A 992 0.19 -26.74 46.81
C VAL A 992 -1.10 -26.04 47.20
N THR A 993 -1.64 -26.39 48.36
CA THR A 993 -2.85 -25.79 48.92
C THR A 993 -2.55 -25.19 50.29
N LYS A 994 -3.30 -24.15 50.67
CA LYS A 994 -3.17 -23.48 51.96
C LYS A 994 -3.81 -24.24 53.11
#